data_AF-A0AAP3APD8-F1
#
_entry.id   AF-A0AAP3APD8-F1
#
_cell.length_a   1.000
_cell.length_b   1.000
_cell.length_c   1.000
_cell.angle_alpha   90.00
_cell.angle_beta   90.00
_cell.angle_gamma   90.00
#
_symmetry.space_group_name_H-M   'P 1'
#
loop_
_entity.id
_entity.type
_entity.pdbx_description
1 polymer ?
#
loop_
_entity_poly.entity_id
_entity_poly.type
_entity_poly.pdbx_seq_one_letter_code
_entity_poly.pdbx_strand_id
1 'polypeptide(L)'
;MSVQLFLEGRETDLRTGEKITVNYQVNRISDINTRETDFTYHFSLPRTPANIQIFEGVGLMGDTSTIPYRKMEATLKIDGYTIINKGWLKLIETTKEDYKVAISSGVIDFFKAIQNKNMSDITDLSEIQHEKNIDTVINSIDNPYYKYPIADYNGLTHYDKDRTKIINIDPIAPSVAVKYLWDKMHKYAGFTYAGSIFDTQDFNNLWLTYSKSVGLQEENVFDSADIFFTGNSYSIPISPTSYRTFDYERRLGNGGEVKTFKENEVYKPIYRTPSSGTKLSRAIFSHLLFKKKGVYSFDFNSEGGEYLFAGEKITLAVCQSKEDKPLREIYNDDVNRIEYSLPKEDTTVNKITKKINFEIKEDNTLVYFILKEEGIPNRSHGDIKGLRGTLSIIGYPNANPVYTQDLSQLSMTDFYKEILNRFGLTPLVDVDKKEVKYLTISERVNAEAIDWTDKYINRESETYLFGQYAQENTFKLQYNDKEEDYNNGSIKVDNINLDAEKEAFSSKFYSPEREATENFYLGDTSQSVLLMKFFDKEIKERPKDGEEPIKYKPLQKRFHLIRINEVSTNVSLGSKVFNKDKATNKVAVAHFDGLSWGSLISKYYNDLRKIISRSRLHTINLNLNLIDILSLSFDKLYYFQQEGHYYLLDALRYTTSTKEAKAVFVKVDKTGITAITTPMPELGSEIAWDMDSSDANTWTDQFEDRTGKQNWVSIDVLGTTGVIVGHTFQIRNANTGMEWSDYLDASVPSITYTDLTDGLNEFRLKLTTNRDEVYYSNTLKYTRQ
;
A
#
# COMPACT_ATOMS: atom_id res chain seq x y z
N MET A 1 -8.33 -20.31 -40.59
CA MET A 1 -8.00 -19.22 -39.66
C MET A 1 -8.76 -17.98 -40.10
N SER A 2 -9.92 -17.77 -39.49
CA SER A 2 -10.67 -16.53 -39.50
C SER A 2 -10.11 -15.62 -38.41
N VAL A 3 -9.85 -14.37 -38.75
CA VAL A 3 -9.33 -13.37 -37.82
C VAL A 3 -10.31 -12.21 -37.82
N GLN A 4 -10.71 -11.77 -36.63
CA GLN A 4 -11.63 -10.66 -36.47
C GLN A 4 -11.07 -9.68 -35.45
N LEU A 5 -11.07 -8.40 -35.80
CA LEU A 5 -10.68 -7.32 -34.89
C LEU A 5 -11.85 -6.37 -34.74
N PHE A 6 -12.16 -6.03 -33.49
CA PHE A 6 -13.18 -5.06 -33.13
C PHE A 6 -12.49 -3.88 -32.44
N LEU A 7 -12.75 -2.66 -32.92
CA LEU A 7 -12.31 -1.42 -32.29
C LEU A 7 -13.54 -0.64 -31.83
N GLU A 8 -13.60 -0.30 -30.54
CA GLU A 8 -14.77 0.36 -29.93
C GLU A 8 -16.09 -0.38 -30.25
N GLY A 9 -16.03 -1.71 -30.25
CA GLY A 9 -17.16 -2.59 -30.58
C GLY A 9 -17.53 -2.69 -32.07
N ARG A 10 -16.79 -2.02 -32.97
CA ARG A 10 -17.01 -2.08 -34.43
C ARG A 10 -15.98 -2.99 -35.09
N GLU A 11 -16.44 -3.91 -35.93
CA GLU A 11 -15.56 -4.80 -36.69
C GLU A 11 -14.76 -4.00 -37.73
N THR A 12 -13.44 -4.21 -37.77
CA THR A 12 -12.55 -3.60 -38.75
C THR A 12 -12.38 -4.51 -39.95
N ASP A 13 -12.19 -3.91 -41.12
CA ASP A 13 -11.80 -4.66 -42.31
C ASP A 13 -10.33 -5.08 -42.20
N LEU A 14 -10.04 -6.36 -42.41
CA LEU A 14 -8.69 -6.92 -42.49
C LEU A 14 -8.41 -7.37 -43.93
N ARG A 15 -7.14 -7.32 -44.36
CA ARG A 15 -6.77 -7.87 -45.67
C ARG A 15 -6.92 -9.40 -45.65
N THR A 16 -7.28 -9.99 -46.78
CA THR A 16 -7.35 -11.45 -46.94
C THR A 16 -5.98 -12.06 -46.66
N GLY A 17 -5.87 -12.90 -45.62
CA GLY A 17 -4.60 -13.52 -45.23
C GLY A 17 -3.66 -12.62 -44.41
N GLU A 18 -4.18 -11.54 -43.79
CA GLU A 18 -3.39 -10.64 -42.93
C GLU A 18 -2.62 -11.44 -41.86
N LYS A 19 -1.32 -11.13 -41.71
CA LYS A 19 -0.43 -11.83 -40.79
C LYS A 19 -0.44 -11.12 -39.43
N ILE A 20 -1.11 -11.71 -38.46
CA ILE A 20 -1.02 -11.21 -37.08
C ILE A 20 0.22 -11.79 -36.44
N THR A 21 1.15 -10.90 -36.06
CA THR A 21 2.26 -11.23 -35.18
C THR A 21 1.89 -10.89 -33.75
N VAL A 22 1.90 -11.89 -32.87
CA VAL A 22 1.73 -11.73 -31.44
C VAL A 22 3.09 -11.83 -30.76
N ASN A 23 3.43 -10.88 -29.88
CA ASN A 23 4.56 -11.01 -28.98
C ASN A 23 4.05 -11.17 -27.55
N TYR A 24 4.26 -12.36 -27.00
CA TYR A 24 4.10 -12.66 -25.58
C TYR A 24 5.42 -12.43 -24.86
N GLN A 25 5.41 -11.66 -23.78
CA GLN A 25 6.63 -11.40 -23.00
C GLN A 25 6.31 -11.30 -21.51
N VAL A 26 7.12 -11.98 -20.71
CA VAL A 26 7.13 -11.84 -19.25
C VAL A 26 8.34 -11.00 -18.82
N ASN A 27 8.32 -10.53 -17.57
CA ASN A 27 9.45 -9.87 -16.96
C ASN A 27 10.70 -10.75 -17.08
N ARG A 28 11.73 -10.17 -17.71
CA ARG A 28 12.88 -10.92 -18.14
C ARG A 28 13.75 -11.27 -16.96
N ILE A 29 14.00 -12.56 -16.76
CA ILE A 29 15.03 -12.99 -15.78
C ILE A 29 16.41 -12.49 -16.22
N SER A 30 16.59 -12.24 -17.53
CA SER A 30 17.79 -11.61 -18.07
C SER A 30 17.94 -10.13 -17.71
N ASP A 31 16.88 -9.44 -17.25
CA ASP A 31 16.93 -8.03 -16.84
C ASP A 31 15.97 -7.74 -15.69
N ILE A 32 16.51 -7.80 -14.48
CA ILE A 32 15.75 -7.48 -13.27
C ILE A 32 15.32 -6.00 -13.20
N ASN A 33 15.92 -5.11 -14.00
CA ASN A 33 15.66 -3.68 -13.97
C ASN A 33 14.36 -3.31 -14.68
N THR A 34 13.99 -4.07 -15.73
CA THR A 34 12.83 -3.79 -16.58
C THR A 34 11.70 -4.76 -16.25
N ARG A 35 10.83 -4.36 -15.31
CA ARG A 35 9.65 -5.15 -14.93
C ARG A 35 8.50 -4.98 -15.91
N GLU A 36 8.77 -5.29 -17.17
CA GLU A 36 7.83 -5.17 -18.28
C GLU A 36 7.12 -6.51 -18.48
N THR A 37 5.79 -6.51 -18.49
CA THR A 37 4.94 -7.67 -18.77
C THR A 37 3.89 -7.24 -19.78
N ASP A 38 4.37 -6.93 -20.98
CA ASP A 38 3.55 -6.35 -22.05
C ASP A 38 3.37 -7.36 -23.20
N PHE A 39 2.12 -7.62 -23.56
CA PHE A 39 1.77 -8.25 -24.83
C PHE A 39 1.61 -7.15 -25.86
N THR A 40 2.44 -7.15 -26.91
CA THR A 40 2.30 -6.17 -28.02
C THR A 40 2.04 -6.87 -29.33
N TYR A 41 0.89 -6.57 -29.93
CA TYR A 41 0.44 -7.08 -31.21
C TYR A 41 0.67 -6.01 -32.26
N HIS A 42 1.33 -6.32 -33.37
CA HIS A 42 1.51 -5.37 -34.48
C HIS A 42 0.78 -5.87 -35.72
N PHE A 43 0.04 -4.99 -36.38
CA PHE A 43 -0.70 -5.31 -37.61
C PHE A 43 -0.95 -4.05 -38.45
N SER A 44 -1.31 -4.27 -39.71
CA SER A 44 -1.69 -3.22 -40.66
C SER A 44 -3.17 -3.36 -41.00
N LEU A 45 -3.92 -2.25 -40.92
CA LEU A 45 -5.31 -2.20 -41.33
C LEU A 45 -5.43 -1.45 -42.65
N PRO A 46 -6.12 -2.00 -43.67
CA PRO A 46 -6.35 -1.30 -44.94
C PRO A 46 -7.22 -0.05 -44.73
N ARG A 47 -6.99 1.00 -45.52
CA ARG A 47 -7.81 2.22 -45.52
C ARG A 47 -9.14 2.03 -46.27
N THR A 48 -9.97 1.12 -45.80
CA THR A 48 -11.34 0.94 -46.30
C THR A 48 -12.27 2.04 -45.77
N PRO A 49 -13.43 2.29 -46.39
CA PRO A 49 -14.41 3.24 -45.86
C PRO A 49 -14.82 2.97 -44.41
N ALA A 50 -14.97 1.70 -44.01
CA ALA A 50 -15.30 1.32 -42.64
C ALA A 50 -14.16 1.65 -41.66
N ASN A 51 -12.92 1.29 -42.00
CA ASN A 51 -11.77 1.61 -41.16
C ASN A 51 -11.51 3.12 -41.07
N ILE A 52 -11.66 3.86 -42.18
CA ILE A 52 -11.56 5.33 -42.19
C ILE A 52 -12.59 5.94 -41.23
N GLN A 53 -13.82 5.41 -41.18
CA GLN A 53 -14.85 5.87 -40.27
C GLN A 53 -14.50 5.54 -38.80
N ILE A 54 -13.96 4.35 -38.53
CA ILE A 54 -13.49 3.95 -37.19
C ILE A 54 -12.35 4.86 -36.71
N PHE A 55 -11.43 5.23 -37.59
CA PHE A 55 -10.33 6.17 -37.31
C PHE A 55 -10.73 7.65 -37.47
N GLU A 56 -12.01 7.99 -37.57
CA GLU A 56 -12.50 9.38 -37.70
C GLU A 56 -11.82 10.19 -38.83
N GLY A 57 -11.44 9.54 -39.92
CA GLY A 57 -10.83 10.20 -41.07
C GLY A 57 -9.30 10.40 -40.99
N VAL A 58 -8.61 9.76 -40.02
CA VAL A 58 -7.15 9.93 -39.87
C VAL A 58 -6.41 9.72 -41.19
N GLY A 59 -5.51 10.66 -41.51
CA GLY A 59 -4.67 10.62 -42.70
C GLY A 59 -5.37 11.02 -44.01
N LEU A 60 -6.55 11.62 -43.94
CA LEU A 60 -7.17 12.34 -45.07
C LEU A 60 -6.70 13.80 -45.10
N MET A 61 -6.86 14.46 -46.24
CA MET A 61 -6.52 15.86 -46.39
C MET A 61 -7.49 16.72 -45.56
N GLY A 62 -6.97 17.52 -44.64
CA GLY A 62 -7.78 18.33 -43.70
C GLY A 62 -8.23 17.58 -42.44
N ASP A 63 -7.63 16.43 -42.13
CA ASP A 63 -7.87 15.64 -40.92
C ASP A 63 -7.66 16.45 -39.62
N THR A 64 -8.65 16.38 -38.72
CA THR A 64 -8.62 16.97 -37.36
C THR A 64 -8.84 15.91 -36.27
N SER A 65 -8.76 14.63 -36.62
CA SER A 65 -9.00 13.52 -35.72
C SER A 65 -8.01 13.52 -34.56
N THR A 66 -8.52 13.13 -33.40
CA THR A 66 -7.71 13.01 -32.17
C THR A 66 -7.35 11.56 -31.85
N ILE A 67 -7.74 10.62 -32.70
CA ILE A 67 -7.51 9.18 -32.52
C ILE A 67 -6.03 8.83 -32.28
N PRO A 68 -5.02 9.42 -32.97
CA PRO A 68 -3.61 9.14 -32.68
C PRO A 68 -3.18 9.46 -31.25
N TYR A 69 -3.93 10.31 -30.55
CA TYR A 69 -3.65 10.82 -29.20
C TYR A 69 -4.59 10.26 -28.13
N ARG A 70 -5.51 9.38 -28.51
CA ARG A 70 -6.49 8.75 -27.61
C ARG A 70 -6.31 7.23 -27.63
N LYS A 71 -6.79 6.60 -26.56
CA LYS A 71 -6.77 5.13 -26.43
C LYS A 71 -8.06 4.59 -27.05
N MET A 72 -7.93 3.55 -27.87
CA MET A 72 -9.08 2.83 -28.42
C MET A 72 -9.14 1.42 -27.83
N GLU A 73 -10.30 1.01 -27.35
CA GLU A 73 -10.56 -0.38 -26.92
C GLU A 73 -10.53 -1.30 -28.14
N ALA A 74 -9.79 -2.41 -28.03
CA ALA A 74 -9.59 -3.39 -29.08
C ALA A 74 -9.85 -4.81 -28.58
N THR A 75 -10.64 -5.57 -29.34
CA THR A 75 -10.88 -7.00 -29.10
C THR A 75 -10.45 -7.79 -30.31
N LEU A 76 -9.54 -8.74 -30.13
CA LEU A 76 -9.01 -9.59 -31.19
C LEU A 76 -9.52 -11.02 -31.01
N LYS A 77 -10.12 -11.59 -32.06
CA LYS A 77 -10.56 -12.97 -32.11
C LYS A 77 -9.88 -13.74 -33.23
N ILE A 78 -9.50 -14.99 -32.96
CA ILE A 78 -8.93 -15.93 -33.93
C ILE A 78 -9.74 -17.22 -33.86
N ASP A 79 -10.32 -17.62 -34.99
CA ASP A 79 -11.21 -18.79 -35.13
C ASP A 79 -12.33 -18.82 -34.07
N GLY A 80 -12.89 -17.65 -33.75
CA GLY A 80 -13.95 -17.49 -32.76
C GLY A 80 -13.47 -17.33 -31.30
N TYR A 81 -12.22 -17.70 -31.00
CA TYR A 81 -11.63 -17.54 -29.67
C TYR A 81 -11.15 -16.10 -29.45
N THR A 82 -11.49 -15.51 -28.30
CA THR A 82 -10.99 -14.18 -27.93
C THR A 82 -9.56 -14.30 -27.42
N ILE A 83 -8.63 -13.68 -28.14
CA ILE A 83 -7.20 -13.68 -27.82
C ILE A 83 -6.82 -12.41 -27.06
N ILE A 84 -7.45 -11.28 -27.42
CA ILE A 84 -7.36 -10.04 -26.66
C ILE A 84 -8.77 -9.60 -26.34
N ASN A 85 -9.05 -9.43 -25.06
CA ASN A 85 -10.26 -8.84 -24.56
C ASN A 85 -9.94 -7.44 -24.03
N LYS A 86 -10.51 -6.39 -24.64
CA LYS A 86 -10.34 -4.98 -24.22
C LYS A 86 -8.90 -4.47 -24.14
N GLY A 87 -8.04 -4.87 -25.06
CA GLY A 87 -6.70 -4.30 -25.22
C GLY A 87 -6.75 -2.84 -25.69
N TRP A 88 -5.64 -2.11 -25.59
CA TRP A 88 -5.58 -0.73 -26.06
C TRP A 88 -4.82 -0.65 -27.37
N LEU A 89 -5.50 -0.18 -28.42
CA LEU A 89 -4.88 0.10 -29.69
C LEU A 89 -4.20 1.48 -29.68
N LYS A 90 -2.96 1.50 -30.16
CA LYS A 90 -2.17 2.68 -30.48
C LYS A 90 -1.97 2.73 -31.99
N LEU A 91 -2.40 3.82 -32.62
CA LEU A 91 -2.06 4.12 -34.00
C LEU A 91 -0.62 4.64 -34.07
N ILE A 92 0.25 3.91 -34.78
CA ILE A 92 1.68 4.22 -34.87
C ILE A 92 1.95 5.11 -36.08
N GLU A 93 1.41 4.72 -37.24
CA GLU A 93 1.69 5.36 -38.51
C GLU A 93 0.46 5.23 -39.42
N THR A 94 0.23 6.25 -40.26
CA THR A 94 -0.75 6.17 -41.35
C THR A 94 -0.02 6.37 -42.67
N THR A 95 -0.25 5.47 -43.61
CA THR A 95 0.29 5.51 -44.97
C THR A 95 -0.83 5.78 -45.98
N LYS A 96 -0.51 5.78 -47.28
CA LYS A 96 -1.54 5.92 -48.34
C LYS A 96 -2.52 4.76 -48.36
N GLU A 97 -2.09 3.57 -47.98
CA GLU A 97 -2.88 2.34 -48.11
C GLU A 97 -3.29 1.74 -46.76
N ASP A 98 -2.50 1.98 -45.70
CA ASP A 98 -2.64 1.27 -44.42
C ASP A 98 -2.52 2.18 -43.19
N TYR A 99 -3.21 1.78 -42.13
CA TYR A 99 -2.97 2.19 -40.74
C TYR A 99 -2.08 1.15 -40.06
N LYS A 100 -0.88 1.52 -39.61
CA LYS A 100 -0.04 0.66 -38.77
C LYS A 100 -0.38 0.89 -37.31
N VAL A 101 -0.75 -0.18 -36.63
CA VAL A 101 -1.30 -0.13 -35.29
C VAL A 101 -0.62 -1.17 -34.40
N ALA A 102 -0.60 -0.88 -33.10
CA ALA A 102 -0.23 -1.86 -32.09
C ALA A 102 -1.28 -1.96 -31.00
N ILE A 103 -1.62 -3.18 -30.56
CA ILE A 103 -2.46 -3.39 -29.38
C ILE A 103 -1.54 -3.78 -28.22
N SER A 104 -1.70 -3.08 -27.08
CA SER A 104 -1.09 -3.46 -25.81
C SER A 104 -2.14 -4.06 -24.88
N SER A 105 -1.83 -5.20 -24.28
CA SER A 105 -2.64 -5.89 -23.26
C SER A 105 -1.73 -6.55 -22.21
N GLY A 106 -2.24 -6.93 -21.04
CA GLY A 106 -1.48 -7.64 -19.98
C GLY A 106 -1.35 -6.86 -18.66
N VAL A 107 -0.15 -6.88 -18.05
CA VAL A 107 0.14 -6.17 -16.77
C VAL A 107 -0.20 -4.69 -16.84
N ILE A 108 -0.18 -4.17 -18.06
CA ILE A 108 -0.27 -2.76 -18.34
C ILE A 108 -1.52 -2.16 -17.69
N ASP A 109 -2.62 -2.90 -17.60
CA ASP A 109 -3.87 -2.40 -17.00
C ASP A 109 -3.76 -2.26 -15.48
N PHE A 110 -3.17 -3.23 -14.79
CA PHE A 110 -2.85 -3.11 -13.36
C PHE A 110 -1.85 -1.98 -13.12
N PHE A 111 -0.74 -1.95 -13.86
CA PHE A 111 0.31 -0.95 -13.65
C PHE A 111 -0.20 0.46 -13.90
N LYS A 112 -0.99 0.67 -14.96
CA LYS A 112 -1.62 1.96 -15.26
C LYS A 112 -2.60 2.40 -14.17
N ALA A 113 -3.30 1.47 -13.52
CA ALA A 113 -4.23 1.80 -12.44
C ALA A 113 -3.51 2.41 -11.23
N ILE A 114 -2.26 1.99 -10.96
CA ILE A 114 -1.44 2.47 -9.84
C ILE A 114 -0.38 3.52 -10.25
N GLN A 115 -0.17 3.74 -11.56
CA GLN A 115 0.83 4.67 -12.05
C GLN A 115 0.44 6.12 -11.76
N ASN A 116 1.41 6.93 -11.30
CA ASN A 116 1.20 8.32 -10.90
C ASN A 116 0.14 8.50 -9.79
N LYS A 117 -0.07 7.44 -8.99
CA LYS A 117 -0.92 7.45 -7.80
C LYS A 117 -0.08 7.33 -6.54
N ASN A 118 -0.56 7.95 -5.47
CA ASN A 118 0.01 7.82 -4.14
C ASN A 118 -0.89 6.95 -3.27
N MET A 119 -0.34 6.35 -2.23
CA MET A 119 -1.10 5.51 -1.30
C MET A 119 -2.28 6.25 -0.65
N SER A 120 -2.19 7.57 -0.49
CA SER A 120 -3.31 8.39 0.00
C SER A 120 -4.50 8.51 -0.95
N ASP A 121 -4.34 8.16 -2.24
CA ASP A 121 -5.44 8.21 -3.22
C ASP A 121 -6.47 7.08 -3.01
N ILE A 122 -6.12 6.08 -2.20
CA ILE A 122 -7.04 5.02 -1.77
C ILE A 122 -8.03 5.63 -0.78
N THR A 123 -9.31 5.64 -1.14
CA THR A 123 -10.39 6.23 -0.34
C THR A 123 -10.77 5.39 0.88
N ASP A 124 -10.52 4.08 0.84
CA ASP A 124 -10.88 3.09 1.86
C ASP A 124 -9.69 2.77 2.78
N LEU A 125 -9.22 3.76 3.54
CA LEU A 125 -8.10 3.62 4.49
C LEU A 125 -8.48 3.96 5.93
N SER A 126 -9.74 3.76 6.30
CA SER A 126 -10.29 4.15 7.60
C SER A 126 -9.68 3.40 8.79
N GLU A 127 -9.23 2.16 8.58
CA GLU A 127 -8.75 1.23 9.61
C GLU A 127 -7.41 1.67 10.23
N ILE A 128 -6.68 2.55 9.52
CA ILE A 128 -5.43 3.15 9.98
C ILE A 128 -5.62 4.62 10.40
N GLN A 129 -6.84 5.16 10.31
CA GLN A 129 -7.15 6.49 10.84
C GLN A 129 -7.48 6.37 12.32
N HIS A 130 -6.64 6.98 13.16
CA HIS A 130 -6.80 6.91 14.61
C HIS A 130 -6.17 8.12 15.30
N GLU A 131 -6.55 8.35 16.54
CA GLU A 131 -5.92 9.35 17.38
C GLU A 131 -4.71 8.73 18.10
N LYS A 132 -3.55 9.38 17.99
CA LYS A 132 -2.39 9.00 18.78
C LYS A 132 -2.58 9.46 20.24
N ASN A 133 -2.70 8.49 21.14
CA ASN A 133 -2.66 8.67 22.60
C ASN A 133 -2.06 7.40 23.24
N ILE A 134 -1.83 7.41 24.55
CA ILE A 134 -1.17 6.31 25.27
C ILE A 134 -1.94 5.00 25.15
N ASP A 135 -3.27 5.04 25.25
CA ASP A 135 -4.12 3.84 25.13
C ASP A 135 -4.07 3.27 23.71
N THR A 136 -4.14 4.12 22.69
CA THR A 136 -4.01 3.68 21.30
C THR A 136 -2.64 3.06 21.03
N VAL A 137 -1.55 3.64 21.58
CA VAL A 137 -0.20 3.08 21.45
C VAL A 137 -0.12 1.69 22.08
N ILE A 138 -0.61 1.52 23.31
CA ILE A 138 -0.63 0.22 24.00
C ILE A 138 -1.50 -0.80 23.24
N ASN A 139 -2.71 -0.42 22.85
CA ASN A 139 -3.66 -1.29 22.16
C ASN A 139 -3.23 -1.62 20.73
N SER A 140 -2.35 -0.83 20.13
CA SER A 140 -1.85 -1.07 18.77
C SER A 140 -1.11 -2.40 18.63
N ILE A 141 -0.57 -2.95 19.72
CA ILE A 141 0.18 -4.23 19.70
C ILE A 141 -0.66 -5.37 19.12
N ASP A 142 -1.96 -5.39 19.44
CA ASP A 142 -2.91 -6.40 18.98
C ASP A 142 -3.63 -5.98 17.68
N ASN A 143 -3.34 -4.78 17.16
CA ASN A 143 -3.98 -4.24 15.96
C ASN A 143 -3.29 -4.81 14.69
N PRO A 144 -4.05 -5.37 13.73
CA PRO A 144 -3.48 -5.96 12.53
C PRO A 144 -3.09 -4.93 11.46
N TYR A 145 -3.56 -3.69 11.57
CA TYR A 145 -3.42 -2.65 10.54
C TYR A 145 -2.30 -1.67 10.85
N TYR A 146 -2.17 -1.23 12.11
CA TYR A 146 -1.14 -0.29 12.52
C TYR A 146 -0.56 -0.61 13.90
N LYS A 147 0.72 -0.27 14.10
CA LYS A 147 1.45 -0.42 15.37
C LYS A 147 2.31 0.79 15.66
N TYR A 148 2.61 1.03 16.93
CA TYR A 148 3.63 1.99 17.37
C TYR A 148 4.85 1.24 17.91
N PRO A 149 5.79 0.86 17.05
CA PRO A 149 6.94 0.09 17.49
C PRO A 149 7.95 0.97 18.24
N ILE A 150 8.46 0.46 19.36
CA ILE A 150 9.55 1.05 20.11
C ILE A 150 10.84 0.94 19.29
N ALA A 151 11.44 2.10 19.06
CA ALA A 151 12.74 2.33 18.46
C ALA A 151 13.22 3.73 18.90
N ASP A 152 14.48 4.05 18.67
CA ASP A 152 14.94 5.43 18.80
C ASP A 152 14.64 6.18 17.49
N TYR A 153 13.76 7.17 17.57
CA TYR A 153 13.40 8.02 16.42
C TYR A 153 14.33 9.24 16.27
N ASN A 154 15.42 9.28 17.03
CA ASN A 154 16.30 10.42 17.29
C ASN A 154 15.59 11.61 17.96
N GLY A 155 14.43 11.37 18.58
CA GLY A 155 13.69 12.33 19.40
C GLY A 155 14.05 12.23 20.89
N LEU A 156 13.24 12.84 21.76
CA LEU A 156 13.34 12.62 23.20
C LEU A 156 12.73 11.27 23.55
N THR A 157 13.54 10.23 23.70
CA THR A 157 13.08 8.84 23.90
C THR A 157 12.49 8.58 25.28
N HIS A 158 13.00 9.24 26.32
CA HIS A 158 12.58 9.05 27.70
C HIS A 158 12.50 10.38 28.47
N TYR A 159 11.73 10.38 29.55
CA TYR A 159 11.76 11.42 30.57
C TYR A 159 11.50 10.82 31.96
N ASP A 160 12.01 11.49 32.99
CA ASP A 160 11.81 11.06 34.37
C ASP A 160 10.57 11.71 34.98
N LYS A 161 9.78 10.92 35.69
CA LYS A 161 8.64 11.38 36.50
C LYS A 161 8.54 10.52 37.74
N ASP A 162 8.50 11.15 38.92
CA ASP A 162 8.38 10.45 40.21
C ASP A 162 9.38 9.29 40.40
N ARG A 163 10.64 9.51 40.01
CA ARG A 163 11.75 8.51 40.02
C ARG A 163 11.55 7.31 39.10
N THR A 164 10.56 7.35 38.21
CA THR A 164 10.32 6.35 37.17
C THR A 164 10.77 6.90 35.83
N LYS A 165 11.52 6.10 35.07
CA LYS A 165 11.86 6.41 33.68
C LYS A 165 10.71 6.01 32.78
N ILE A 166 10.16 6.97 32.04
CA ILE A 166 9.00 6.79 31.17
C ILE A 166 9.45 6.83 29.72
N ILE A 167 9.02 5.86 28.92
CA ILE A 167 9.22 5.87 27.46
C ILE A 167 8.28 6.91 26.87
N ASN A 168 8.85 7.89 26.17
CA ASN A 168 8.10 8.97 25.56
C ASN A 168 7.49 8.52 24.23
N ILE A 169 6.17 8.54 24.15
CA ILE A 169 5.44 8.19 22.91
C ILE A 169 5.46 9.33 21.89
N ASP A 170 5.75 10.57 22.29
CA ASP A 170 5.65 11.76 21.44
C ASP A 170 6.45 11.63 20.13
N PRO A 171 7.73 11.21 20.12
CA PRO A 171 8.50 11.05 18.89
C PRO A 171 8.20 9.76 18.10
N ILE A 172 7.50 8.79 18.67
CA ILE A 172 7.27 7.49 18.02
C ILE A 172 6.32 7.64 16.83
N ALA A 173 6.75 7.19 15.65
CA ALA A 173 5.91 7.17 14.46
C ALA A 173 5.06 5.88 14.39
N PRO A 174 3.79 5.95 13.97
CA PRO A 174 3.05 4.74 13.67
C PRO A 174 3.68 4.01 12.47
N SER A 175 3.42 2.71 12.38
CA SER A 175 3.77 1.87 11.25
C SER A 175 2.54 1.09 10.79
N VAL A 176 2.33 1.01 9.49
CA VAL A 176 1.20 0.32 8.86
C VAL A 176 1.66 -1.03 8.31
N ALA A 177 0.80 -2.05 8.41
CA ALA A 177 1.09 -3.37 7.84
C ALA A 177 1.23 -3.26 6.31
N VAL A 178 2.33 -3.77 5.76
CA VAL A 178 2.55 -3.83 4.31
C VAL A 178 1.48 -4.67 3.63
N LYS A 179 1.08 -5.78 4.26
CA LYS A 179 -0.02 -6.62 3.77
C LYS A 179 -1.30 -5.80 3.57
N TYR A 180 -1.67 -4.99 4.55
CA TYR A 180 -2.87 -4.16 4.47
C TYR A 180 -2.81 -3.16 3.31
N LEU A 181 -1.68 -2.46 3.14
CA LEU A 181 -1.52 -1.54 2.00
C LEU A 181 -1.52 -2.28 0.66
N TRP A 182 -0.91 -3.46 0.60
CA TRP A 182 -0.87 -4.30 -0.58
C TRP A 182 -2.27 -4.77 -1.00
N ASP A 183 -3.08 -5.23 -0.03
CA ASP A 183 -4.48 -5.61 -0.21
C ASP A 183 -5.31 -4.43 -0.75
N LYS A 184 -5.19 -3.26 -0.12
CA LYS A 184 -5.92 -2.06 -0.50
C LYS A 184 -5.50 -1.52 -1.87
N MET A 185 -4.21 -1.60 -2.22
CA MET A 185 -3.70 -1.21 -3.54
C MET A 185 -4.24 -2.12 -4.65
N HIS A 186 -4.27 -3.43 -4.44
CA HIS A 186 -4.84 -4.38 -5.42
C HIS A 186 -6.35 -4.16 -5.59
N LYS A 187 -7.08 -4.01 -4.48
CA LYS A 187 -8.51 -3.65 -4.49
C LYS A 187 -8.76 -2.33 -5.24
N TYR A 188 -7.92 -1.32 -5.02
CA TYR A 188 -8.00 -0.04 -5.72
C TYR A 188 -7.78 -0.20 -7.23
N ALA A 189 -6.80 -1.01 -7.63
CA ALA A 189 -6.53 -1.32 -9.04
C ALA A 189 -7.64 -2.19 -9.68
N GLY A 190 -8.51 -2.80 -8.88
CA GLY A 190 -9.57 -3.71 -9.34
C GLY A 190 -9.06 -5.11 -9.67
N PHE A 191 -7.95 -5.53 -9.06
CA PHE A 191 -7.35 -6.85 -9.23
C PHE A 191 -7.32 -7.62 -7.91
N THR A 192 -7.47 -8.93 -7.99
CA THR A 192 -7.08 -9.86 -6.92
C THR A 192 -5.62 -10.27 -7.10
N TYR A 193 -5.03 -10.91 -6.10
CA TYR A 193 -3.67 -11.44 -6.22
C TYR A 193 -3.50 -12.76 -5.48
N ALA A 194 -2.52 -13.55 -5.94
CA ALA A 194 -2.14 -14.81 -5.34
C ALA A 194 -0.61 -15.00 -5.37
N GLY A 195 -0.07 -15.79 -4.45
CA GLY A 195 1.36 -16.11 -4.40
C GLY A 195 1.77 -16.64 -3.02
N SER A 196 2.65 -17.65 -2.99
CA SER A 196 3.03 -18.32 -1.73
C SER A 196 3.72 -17.37 -0.74
N ILE A 197 4.40 -16.33 -1.23
CA ILE A 197 5.09 -15.35 -0.40
C ILE A 197 4.16 -14.64 0.58
N PHE A 198 2.89 -14.46 0.21
CA PHE A 198 1.91 -13.71 1.02
C PHE A 198 1.41 -14.48 2.24
N ASP A 199 1.66 -15.79 2.29
CA ASP A 199 1.38 -16.63 3.46
C ASP A 199 2.57 -16.69 4.43
N THR A 200 3.74 -16.17 4.03
CA THR A 200 4.96 -16.25 4.83
C THR A 200 5.03 -15.16 5.90
N GLN A 201 5.74 -15.46 7.01
CA GLN A 201 6.04 -14.46 8.04
C GLN A 201 6.89 -13.30 7.51
N ASP A 202 7.71 -13.56 6.49
CA ASP A 202 8.48 -12.55 5.78
C ASP A 202 7.59 -11.51 5.08
N PHE A 203 6.37 -11.83 4.68
CA PHE A 203 5.44 -10.82 4.19
C PHE A 203 4.55 -10.28 5.32
N ASN A 204 4.00 -11.18 6.13
CA ASN A 204 2.99 -10.85 7.14
C ASN A 204 3.51 -10.01 8.31
N ASN A 205 4.81 -10.10 8.64
CA ASN A 205 5.43 -9.24 9.64
C ASN A 205 6.21 -8.06 9.02
N LEU A 206 5.87 -7.62 7.80
CA LEU A 206 6.51 -6.45 7.21
C LEU A 206 5.67 -5.20 7.49
N TRP A 207 6.29 -4.20 8.11
CA TRP A 207 5.65 -2.97 8.54
C TRP A 207 6.35 -1.77 7.93
N LEU A 208 5.57 -0.78 7.55
CA LEU A 208 6.03 0.46 6.95
C LEU A 208 5.82 1.61 7.92
N THR A 209 6.89 2.29 8.31
CA THR A 209 6.77 3.51 9.13
C THR A 209 6.13 4.64 8.32
N TYR A 210 5.34 5.49 8.97
CA TYR A 210 4.93 6.77 8.39
C TYR A 210 6.15 7.67 8.18
N SER A 211 6.05 8.70 7.32
CA SER A 211 7.19 9.56 6.96
C SER A 211 7.60 10.59 8.01
N LYS A 212 6.79 10.74 9.07
CA LYS A 212 7.00 11.65 10.19
C LYS A 212 6.35 11.10 11.46
N SER A 213 6.83 11.54 12.62
CA SER A 213 6.14 11.30 13.89
C SER A 213 4.82 12.06 13.88
N VAL A 214 3.72 11.39 14.23
CA VAL A 214 2.44 12.06 14.40
C VAL A 214 2.46 12.77 15.75
N GLY A 215 2.39 14.10 15.73
CA GLY A 215 2.03 14.87 16.92
C GLY A 215 2.96 15.97 17.43
N LEU A 216 4.08 16.20 16.75
CA LEU A 216 4.85 17.43 16.92
C LEU A 216 4.85 18.15 15.57
N GLN A 217 3.73 18.76 15.22
CA GLN A 217 3.81 19.90 14.31
C GLN A 217 4.54 21.00 15.07
N GLU A 218 5.86 21.03 14.97
CA GLU A 218 6.50 22.34 14.96
C GLU A 218 5.90 23.07 13.75
N GLU A 219 5.33 24.25 14.03
CA GLU A 219 4.90 25.24 13.06
C GLU A 219 3.56 24.97 12.35
N ASN A 220 2.46 25.14 13.09
CA ASN A 220 1.68 26.31 12.73
C ASN A 220 2.28 27.48 13.52
N VAL A 221 2.87 28.41 12.78
CA VAL A 221 3.28 29.74 13.22
C VAL A 221 2.32 30.22 14.30
N PHE A 222 2.79 30.37 15.55
CA PHE A 222 1.98 31.02 16.55
C PHE A 222 1.80 32.48 16.14
N ASP A 223 0.61 32.76 15.62
CA ASP A 223 -0.15 33.92 16.05
C ASP A 223 -0.11 33.95 17.59
N SER A 224 0.90 34.61 18.15
CA SER A 224 0.96 34.89 19.57
C SER A 224 -0.13 35.91 19.89
N ALA A 225 -0.98 35.56 20.85
CA ALA A 225 -1.83 36.56 21.50
C ALA A 225 -1.07 37.09 22.71
N ASP A 226 -0.74 38.38 22.67
CA ASP A 226 -0.23 39.08 23.84
C ASP A 226 -1.39 39.42 24.78
N ILE A 227 -1.29 38.98 26.03
CA ILE A 227 -2.18 39.39 27.11
C ILE A 227 -1.42 40.40 27.96
N PHE A 228 -1.91 41.63 28.02
CA PHE A 228 -1.32 42.68 28.85
C PHE A 228 -2.06 42.82 30.17
N PHE A 229 -1.32 42.73 31.28
CA PHE A 229 -1.78 43.10 32.62
C PHE A 229 -1.18 44.46 32.97
N THR A 230 -1.98 45.52 32.91
CA THR A 230 -1.56 46.88 33.30
C THR A 230 -2.46 47.43 34.40
N GLY A 231 -1.87 48.17 35.34
CA GLY A 231 -2.60 48.91 36.36
C GLY A 231 -1.88 50.22 36.65
N ASN A 232 -2.51 51.35 36.34
CA ASN A 232 -2.00 52.66 36.75
C ASN A 232 -2.57 53.01 38.13
N SER A 233 -1.71 53.25 39.10
CA SER A 233 -2.09 53.86 40.38
C SER A 233 -1.63 55.32 40.40
N TYR A 234 -2.42 56.22 39.81
CA TYR A 234 -2.25 57.63 40.16
C TYR A 234 -2.98 57.92 41.48
N SER A 235 -2.27 58.62 42.36
CA SER A 235 -2.71 59.16 43.64
C SER A 235 -4.14 59.72 43.59
N ILE A 236 -5.10 59.01 44.19
CA ILE A 236 -6.41 59.60 44.53
C ILE A 236 -6.71 59.25 46.00
N PRO A 237 -6.86 60.25 46.88
CA PRO A 237 -7.47 60.02 48.18
C PRO A 237 -8.94 59.61 47.96
N ILE A 238 -9.26 58.38 48.38
CA ILE A 238 -10.60 57.81 48.59
C ILE A 238 -11.76 58.63 47.97
N SER A 239 -12.10 58.36 46.71
CA SER A 239 -13.48 58.52 46.24
C SER A 239 -13.73 57.60 45.02
N PRO A 240 -14.80 56.80 45.00
CA PRO A 240 -14.97 55.69 44.07
C PRO A 240 -15.58 56.13 42.74
N THR A 241 -14.94 57.03 41.99
CA THR A 241 -15.45 57.43 40.65
C THR A 241 -14.33 57.87 39.71
N SER A 242 -13.79 56.95 38.92
CA SER A 242 -13.53 57.13 37.47
C SER A 242 -12.83 55.89 36.89
N TYR A 243 -13.30 55.42 35.74
CA TYR A 243 -12.76 54.30 34.97
C TYR A 243 -12.28 54.83 33.61
N ARG A 244 -11.19 54.27 33.07
CA ARG A 244 -10.87 54.34 31.63
C ARG A 244 -10.49 52.94 31.13
N THR A 245 -11.07 52.60 29.99
CA THR A 245 -10.79 51.43 29.14
C THR A 245 -9.55 51.67 28.27
N PHE A 246 -8.87 50.60 27.86
CA PHE A 246 -7.83 50.63 26.82
C PHE A 246 -8.22 49.70 25.67
N ASP A 247 -8.12 50.22 24.45
CA ASP A 247 -8.24 49.50 23.19
C ASP A 247 -6.94 48.77 22.83
N TYR A 248 -7.03 47.62 22.14
CA TYR A 248 -5.90 47.00 21.45
C TYR A 248 -6.23 46.72 19.98
N GLU A 249 -5.42 47.26 19.07
CA GLU A 249 -5.47 47.04 17.62
C GLU A 249 -4.63 45.84 17.18
N ARG A 250 -5.21 45.02 16.30
CA ARG A 250 -4.65 43.78 15.73
C ARG A 250 -3.78 44.08 14.51
N ARG A 251 -2.62 43.41 14.37
CA ARG A 251 -2.02 43.09 13.05
C ARG A 251 -1.89 41.57 12.96
N LEU A 252 -2.71 40.92 12.13
CA LEU A 252 -2.54 39.51 11.75
C LEU A 252 -2.62 39.37 10.23
N GLY A 253 -1.71 38.57 9.68
CA GLY A 253 -1.81 37.98 8.34
C GLY A 253 -2.73 36.76 8.37
N ASN A 254 -3.41 36.50 7.24
CA ASN A 254 -4.50 35.53 7.11
C ASN A 254 -4.14 34.10 7.56
N GLY A 255 -4.93 33.52 8.48
CA GLY A 255 -4.86 32.09 8.78
C GLY A 255 -5.72 31.57 9.94
N GLY A 256 -6.09 32.41 10.91
CA GLY A 256 -6.99 32.02 12.02
C GLY A 256 -8.26 32.88 12.06
N GLU A 257 -9.43 32.29 11.82
CA GLU A 257 -10.69 32.97 12.13
C GLU A 257 -10.82 33.16 13.65
N VAL A 258 -10.46 34.36 14.11
CA VAL A 258 -10.71 34.92 15.44
C VAL A 258 -11.61 36.14 15.26
N LYS A 259 -12.84 36.06 15.78
CA LYS A 259 -13.84 37.14 15.95
C LYS A 259 -14.87 36.68 17.02
N THR A 260 -15.43 37.48 17.93
CA THR A 260 -15.34 38.92 18.25
C THR A 260 -15.54 39.08 19.76
N PHE A 261 -14.78 39.99 20.37
CA PHE A 261 -14.99 40.49 21.73
C PHE A 261 -16.34 41.21 21.80
N LYS A 262 -17.19 40.83 22.76
CA LYS A 262 -18.27 41.70 23.24
C LYS A 262 -17.90 42.17 24.63
N GLU A 263 -17.62 43.47 24.69
CA GLU A 263 -17.89 44.40 25.79
C GLU A 263 -18.19 43.71 27.13
N ASN A 264 -17.24 43.69 28.06
CA ASN A 264 -17.59 43.50 29.47
C ASN A 264 -16.68 44.32 30.39
N GLU A 265 -17.39 45.22 31.07
CA GLU A 265 -17.16 45.87 32.35
C GLU A 265 -15.81 45.66 33.04
N VAL A 266 -15.15 46.79 33.30
CA VAL A 266 -14.01 46.90 34.21
C VAL A 266 -14.47 46.61 35.65
N TYR A 267 -14.18 45.42 36.17
CA TYR A 267 -14.47 45.11 37.58
C TYR A 267 -13.39 45.68 38.51
N LYS A 268 -13.82 46.26 39.64
CA LYS A 268 -12.96 47.00 40.58
C LYS A 268 -11.89 46.09 41.20
N PRO A 269 -10.64 46.55 41.37
CA PRO A 269 -9.68 45.88 42.24
C PRO A 269 -10.29 45.72 43.64
N ILE A 270 -10.46 44.47 44.10
CA ILE A 270 -10.88 44.19 45.47
C ILE A 270 -9.65 44.38 46.36
N TYR A 271 -9.50 45.57 46.93
CA TYR A 271 -8.60 45.78 48.05
C TYR A 271 -9.26 45.21 49.30
N ARG A 272 -8.74 44.10 49.81
CA ARG A 272 -9.08 43.62 51.17
C ARG A 272 -7.93 43.95 52.10
N THR A 273 -8.18 44.87 53.02
CA THR A 273 -7.41 44.97 54.25
C THR A 273 -7.91 43.88 55.20
N PRO A 274 -7.04 43.02 55.78
CA PRO A 274 -7.44 42.22 56.91
C PRO A 274 -7.93 43.14 58.03
N SER A 275 -8.90 42.68 58.82
CA SER A 275 -9.50 43.43 59.94
C SER A 275 -8.50 43.85 61.04
N SER A 276 -7.22 43.46 60.95
CA SER A 276 -6.16 43.85 61.88
C SER A 276 -4.75 43.83 61.27
N GLY A 277 -4.54 44.37 60.06
CA GLY A 277 -3.19 44.46 59.47
C GLY A 277 -3.03 45.51 58.38
N THR A 278 -1.88 46.19 58.36
CA THR A 278 -1.46 47.26 57.41
C THR A 278 -1.11 46.77 56.00
N LYS A 279 -1.57 45.58 55.60
CA LYS A 279 -1.23 44.95 54.31
C LYS A 279 -2.48 44.69 53.47
N LEU A 280 -2.36 44.85 52.15
CA LEU A 280 -3.43 44.72 51.17
C LEU A 280 -3.18 43.48 50.29
N SER A 281 -4.25 42.94 49.72
CA SER A 281 -4.18 42.01 48.59
C SER A 281 -4.94 42.58 47.40
N ARG A 282 -4.44 42.36 46.18
CA ARG A 282 -5.12 42.73 44.92
C ARG A 282 -5.09 41.57 43.93
N ALA A 283 -6.06 41.52 43.03
CA ALA A 283 -6.08 40.56 41.93
C ALA A 283 -6.51 41.25 40.63
N ILE A 284 -5.86 40.89 39.53
CA ILE A 284 -6.15 41.33 38.17
C ILE A 284 -6.38 40.06 37.34
N PHE A 285 -7.39 40.05 36.49
CA PHE A 285 -7.66 38.92 35.61
C PHE A 285 -8.11 39.36 34.23
N SER A 286 -7.91 38.47 33.26
CA SER A 286 -8.50 38.53 31.93
C SER A 286 -9.05 37.14 31.59
N HIS A 287 -10.00 37.04 30.67
CA HIS A 287 -10.52 35.76 30.23
C HIS A 287 -10.71 35.72 28.71
N LEU A 288 -10.46 34.55 28.14
CA LEU A 288 -10.57 34.31 26.70
C LEU A 288 -11.46 33.08 26.47
N LEU A 289 -12.29 33.14 25.42
CA LEU A 289 -13.08 32.00 24.97
C LEU A 289 -12.26 31.14 24.00
N PHE A 290 -12.03 29.89 24.37
CA PHE A 290 -11.35 28.91 23.52
C PHE A 290 -12.37 28.03 22.82
N LYS A 291 -12.38 28.10 21.49
CA LYS A 291 -13.33 27.36 20.65
C LYS A 291 -13.03 25.87 20.52
N LYS A 292 -11.77 25.48 20.70
CA LYS A 292 -11.33 24.08 20.63
C LYS A 292 -10.72 23.66 21.96
N LYS A 293 -10.97 22.41 22.38
CA LYS A 293 -10.16 21.72 23.39
C LYS A 293 -8.71 21.71 22.93
N GLY A 294 -7.74 21.75 23.84
CA GLY A 294 -6.34 22.02 23.48
C GLY A 294 -5.41 22.02 24.69
N VAL A 295 -4.13 21.76 24.51
CA VAL A 295 -3.08 22.01 25.49
C VAL A 295 -2.37 23.25 25.05
N TYR A 296 -2.36 24.24 25.93
CA TYR A 296 -1.89 25.57 25.67
C TYR A 296 -0.71 25.89 26.60
N SER A 297 0.27 26.58 26.06
CA SER A 297 1.32 27.27 26.81
C SER A 297 0.88 28.69 27.05
N PHE A 298 1.11 29.17 28.26
CA PHE A 298 1.09 30.59 28.54
C PHE A 298 2.39 31.02 29.19
N ASP A 299 3.14 31.84 28.48
CA ASP A 299 4.44 32.34 28.87
C ASP A 299 4.31 33.76 29.42
N PHE A 300 4.32 33.91 30.74
CA PHE A 300 4.38 35.20 31.43
C PHE A 300 5.78 35.79 31.28
N ASN A 301 5.87 37.00 30.72
CA ASN A 301 7.10 37.77 30.56
C ASN A 301 6.90 39.23 30.96
N SER A 302 7.72 39.74 31.88
CA SER A 302 7.83 41.17 32.13
C SER A 302 8.93 41.78 31.23
N GLU A 303 8.62 42.10 29.97
CA GLU A 303 9.57 42.80 29.09
C GLU A 303 9.38 44.32 29.18
N GLY A 304 10.46 45.05 29.47
CA GLY A 304 10.57 46.48 29.13
C GLY A 304 10.37 47.52 30.24
N GLY A 305 10.41 47.18 31.53
CA GLY A 305 10.39 48.21 32.59
C GLY A 305 10.92 47.74 33.94
N GLU A 306 11.75 48.57 34.58
CA GLU A 306 12.12 48.43 35.99
C GLU A 306 10.92 48.79 36.88
N TYR A 307 10.21 47.83 37.49
CA TYR A 307 9.11 48.14 38.43
C TYR A 307 8.99 47.17 39.62
N LEU A 308 8.58 47.76 40.76
CA LEU A 308 8.46 47.15 42.08
C LEU A 308 7.18 46.30 42.23
N PHE A 309 7.29 44.97 42.22
CA PHE A 309 6.31 44.13 42.89
C PHE A 309 6.55 44.25 44.40
N ALA A 310 5.59 44.81 45.15
CA ALA A 310 5.67 44.91 46.61
C ALA A 310 4.64 43.99 47.24
N GLY A 311 5.08 43.02 48.03
CA GLY A 311 4.20 42.06 48.70
C GLY A 311 4.98 40.86 49.24
N GLU A 312 4.25 39.89 49.79
CA GLU A 312 4.82 38.64 50.30
C GLU A 312 4.70 37.51 49.26
N LYS A 313 3.65 37.53 48.44
CA LYS A 313 3.33 36.44 47.52
C LYS A 313 2.65 36.96 46.25
N ILE A 314 3.08 36.40 45.11
CA ILE A 314 2.43 36.56 43.81
C ILE A 314 1.88 35.19 43.40
N THR A 315 0.64 35.13 42.94
CA THR A 315 0.03 33.91 42.41
C THR A 315 -0.41 34.14 40.97
N LEU A 316 0.03 33.26 40.08
CA LEU A 316 -0.40 33.19 38.69
C LEU A 316 -1.30 31.96 38.55
N ALA A 317 -2.55 32.14 38.12
CA ALA A 317 -3.48 31.03 37.98
C ALA A 317 -4.15 31.04 36.61
N VAL A 318 -4.38 29.84 36.08
CA VAL A 318 -5.18 29.62 34.87
C VAL A 318 -6.39 28.76 35.24
N CYS A 319 -7.57 29.38 35.32
CA CYS A 319 -8.82 28.71 35.67
C CYS A 319 -9.72 28.56 34.44
N GLN A 320 -10.67 27.63 34.47
CA GLN A 320 -11.57 27.35 33.33
C GLN A 320 -13.03 27.32 33.79
N SER A 321 -13.95 27.79 32.95
CA SER A 321 -15.39 27.75 33.19
C SER A 321 -16.18 27.57 31.89
N LYS A 322 -17.39 27.02 31.98
CA LYS A 322 -18.35 26.94 30.86
C LYS A 322 -19.20 28.21 30.70
N GLU A 323 -19.35 28.94 31.78
CA GLU A 323 -20.15 30.16 31.86
C GLU A 323 -19.31 31.28 32.44
N ASP A 324 -19.66 32.52 32.13
CA ASP A 324 -18.99 33.66 32.71
C ASP A 324 -19.33 33.76 34.21
N LYS A 325 -18.30 33.70 35.06
CA LYS A 325 -18.45 33.70 36.52
C LYS A 325 -17.66 34.85 37.15
N PRO A 326 -18.09 35.39 38.30
CA PRO A 326 -17.30 36.38 39.02
C PRO A 326 -16.00 35.78 39.58
N LEU A 327 -14.92 36.57 39.64
CA LEU A 327 -13.59 36.12 40.08
C LEU A 327 -13.60 35.41 41.45
N ARG A 328 -14.47 35.83 42.38
CA ARG A 328 -14.59 35.23 43.72
C ARG A 328 -15.03 33.76 43.68
N GLU A 329 -15.79 33.39 42.66
CA GLU A 329 -16.29 32.02 42.46
C GLU A 329 -15.26 31.18 41.70
N ILE A 330 -14.57 31.76 40.71
CA ILE A 330 -13.57 31.06 39.90
C ILE A 330 -12.26 30.82 40.66
N TYR A 331 -11.85 31.74 41.53
CA TYR A 331 -10.57 31.67 42.23
C TYR A 331 -10.47 30.47 43.19
N ASN A 332 -11.61 29.88 43.59
CA ASN A 332 -11.63 28.71 44.47
C ASN A 332 -11.77 27.38 43.71
N ASP A 333 -12.10 27.40 42.41
CA ASP A 333 -12.16 26.20 41.59
C ASP A 333 -10.73 25.72 41.26
N ASP A 334 -10.47 24.42 41.44
CA ASP A 334 -9.17 23.77 41.27
C ASP A 334 -8.81 23.59 39.79
N VAL A 335 -7.99 24.48 39.22
CA VAL A 335 -7.16 24.17 38.03
C VAL A 335 -5.88 25.04 38.01
N ASN A 336 -4.74 24.41 37.71
CA ASN A 336 -3.41 24.95 37.37
C ASN A 336 -3.05 26.33 37.95
N ARG A 337 -2.59 26.33 39.21
CA ARG A 337 -2.03 27.49 39.90
C ARG A 337 -0.51 27.37 40.00
N ILE A 338 0.21 28.42 39.62
CA ILE A 338 1.61 28.60 39.97
C ILE A 338 1.69 29.69 41.02
N GLU A 339 2.04 29.29 42.24
CA GLU A 339 2.31 30.21 43.33
C GLU A 339 3.80 30.58 43.33
N TYR A 340 4.08 31.88 43.43
CA TYR A 340 5.43 32.41 43.54
C TYR A 340 5.56 33.21 44.83
N SER A 341 6.23 32.63 45.83
CA SER A 341 6.61 33.36 47.04
C SER A 341 7.76 34.32 46.73
N LEU A 342 7.60 35.57 47.14
CA LEU A 342 8.68 36.55 46.98
C LEU A 342 9.80 36.23 48.00
N PRO A 343 11.09 36.40 47.63
CA PRO A 343 12.21 35.93 48.46
C PRO A 343 12.27 36.56 49.87
N LYS A 344 11.86 37.82 50.04
CA LYS A 344 11.73 38.56 51.32
C LYS A 344 10.70 39.71 51.18
N GLU A 345 10.16 40.20 52.31
CA GLU A 345 9.44 41.48 52.38
C GLU A 345 10.28 42.59 51.69
N ASP A 346 9.63 43.40 50.86
CA ASP A 346 10.23 44.52 50.10
C ASP A 346 11.29 44.14 49.05
N THR A 347 11.30 42.90 48.54
CA THR A 347 12.21 42.52 47.43
C THR A 347 11.66 42.92 46.07
N THR A 348 12.35 43.83 45.38
CA THR A 348 12.09 44.16 43.97
C THR A 348 12.44 42.98 43.06
N VAL A 349 11.51 42.54 42.22
CA VAL A 349 11.76 41.51 41.19
C VAL A 349 11.83 42.18 39.82
N ASN A 350 13.04 42.23 39.25
CA ASN A 350 13.31 42.93 37.99
C ASN A 350 12.85 42.17 36.73
N LYS A 351 12.60 40.86 36.84
CA LYS A 351 12.09 40.05 35.74
C LYS A 351 11.39 38.79 36.26
N ILE A 352 10.14 38.56 35.84
CA ILE A 352 9.45 37.29 36.04
C ILE A 352 9.22 36.68 34.66
N THR A 353 9.82 35.51 34.44
CA THR A 353 9.54 34.64 33.29
C THR A 353 9.02 33.30 33.80
N LYS A 354 7.76 32.97 33.50
CA LYS A 354 7.13 31.71 33.91
C LYS A 354 6.25 31.15 32.81
N LYS A 355 6.33 29.84 32.60
CA LYS A 355 5.53 29.11 31.62
C LYS A 355 4.50 28.25 32.33
N ILE A 356 3.24 28.33 31.91
CA ILE A 356 2.14 27.48 32.40
C ILE A 356 1.60 26.68 31.22
N ASN A 357 1.65 25.36 31.32
CA ASN A 357 0.94 24.48 30.40
C ASN A 357 -0.42 24.12 31.00
N PHE A 358 -1.50 24.25 30.25
CA PHE A 358 -2.84 23.90 30.72
C PHE A 358 -3.67 23.20 29.64
N GLU A 359 -4.50 22.25 30.06
CA GLU A 359 -5.37 21.45 29.19
C GLU A 359 -6.80 21.99 29.25
N ILE A 360 -7.32 22.45 28.12
CA ILE A 360 -8.73 22.71 27.91
C ILE A 360 -9.38 21.40 27.47
N LYS A 361 -10.27 20.87 28.32
CA LYS A 361 -10.86 19.54 28.16
C LYS A 361 -11.98 19.49 27.13
N GLU A 362 -12.64 20.63 26.88
CA GLU A 362 -13.83 20.71 26.03
C GLU A 362 -13.81 21.94 25.12
N ASP A 363 -14.46 21.83 23.97
CA ASP A 363 -14.69 22.96 23.06
C ASP A 363 -15.55 24.04 23.75
N ASN A 364 -15.41 25.28 23.29
CA ASN A 364 -16.12 26.45 23.81
C ASN A 364 -15.96 26.63 25.34
N THR A 365 -14.72 26.70 25.81
CA THR A 365 -14.40 26.88 27.24
C THR A 365 -13.83 28.28 27.49
N LEU A 366 -14.34 28.98 28.51
CA LEU A 366 -13.75 30.24 28.98
C LEU A 366 -12.55 29.92 29.87
N VAL A 367 -11.43 30.58 29.61
CA VAL A 367 -10.20 30.44 30.39
C VAL A 367 -9.83 31.78 31.00
N TYR A 368 -9.67 31.82 32.31
CA TYR A 368 -9.31 32.98 33.11
C TYR A 368 -7.82 32.94 33.44
N PHE A 369 -7.11 34.01 33.09
CA PHE A 369 -5.72 34.25 33.46
C PHE A 369 -5.70 35.26 34.60
N ILE A 370 -5.23 34.83 35.76
CA ILE A 370 -5.35 35.58 37.02
C ILE A 370 -3.95 35.86 37.58
N LEU A 371 -3.69 37.12 37.93
CA LEU A 371 -2.54 37.58 38.70
C LEU A 371 -3.04 38.09 40.05
N LYS A 372 -2.61 37.47 41.15
CA LYS A 372 -2.92 37.90 42.51
C LYS A 372 -1.65 38.28 43.25
N GLU A 373 -1.72 39.36 44.01
CA GLU A 373 -0.66 39.80 44.91
C GLU A 373 -1.21 39.89 46.33
N GLU A 374 -0.43 39.40 47.28
CA GLU A 374 -0.80 39.35 48.69
C GLU A 374 0.30 39.96 49.56
N GLY A 375 -0.09 40.61 50.65
CA GLY A 375 0.84 41.19 51.61
C GLY A 375 1.41 42.56 51.20
N ILE A 376 0.74 43.30 50.33
CA ILE A 376 1.19 44.60 49.81
C ILE A 376 1.18 45.64 50.94
N PRO A 377 2.32 46.28 51.29
CA PRO A 377 2.34 47.31 52.32
C PRO A 377 1.47 48.53 51.92
N ASN A 378 0.69 49.09 52.86
CA ASN A 378 -0.23 50.22 52.64
C ASN A 378 0.44 51.54 52.17
N ARG A 379 1.75 51.59 51.96
CA ARG A 379 2.52 52.76 51.49
C ARG A 379 3.35 52.52 50.22
N SER A 380 3.27 51.34 49.61
CA SER A 380 4.11 50.99 48.46
C SER A 380 3.55 51.58 47.17
N HIS A 381 4.32 52.46 46.54
CA HIS A 381 3.99 53.20 45.31
C HIS A 381 4.30 52.40 44.02
N GLY A 382 4.03 51.10 44.02
CA GLY A 382 4.38 50.22 42.90
C GLY A 382 3.35 50.23 41.77
N ASP A 383 3.60 51.03 40.73
CA ASP A 383 2.91 50.89 39.44
C ASP A 383 3.28 49.55 38.78
N ILE A 384 2.29 48.72 38.40
CA ILE A 384 2.55 47.57 37.53
C ILE A 384 2.54 48.09 36.08
N LYS A 385 3.73 48.36 35.52
CA LYS A 385 3.84 48.51 34.07
C LYS A 385 3.94 47.15 33.41
N GLY A 386 2.81 46.68 32.89
CA GLY A 386 2.71 45.74 31.78
C GLY A 386 3.38 44.38 32.00
N LEU A 387 2.68 43.46 32.65
CA LEU A 387 2.99 42.03 32.50
C LEU A 387 2.48 41.59 31.12
N ARG A 388 3.34 41.03 30.28
CA ARG A 388 2.99 40.53 28.95
C ARG A 388 3.00 39.00 28.98
N GLY A 389 1.85 38.39 28.77
CA GLY A 389 1.75 36.96 28.60
C GLY A 389 1.66 36.61 27.11
N THR A 390 2.47 35.68 26.64
CA THR A 390 2.34 35.13 25.29
C THR A 390 1.62 33.79 25.36
N LEU A 391 0.45 33.70 24.72
CA LEU A 391 -0.29 32.46 24.59
C LEU A 391 0.16 31.69 23.34
N SER A 392 0.38 30.39 23.47
CA SER A 392 0.69 29.46 22.37
C SER A 392 -0.05 28.13 22.56
N ILE A 393 -0.35 27.42 21.50
CA ILE A 393 -0.96 26.08 21.51
C ILE A 393 0.18 25.06 21.45
N ILE A 394 0.27 24.17 22.43
CA ILE A 394 1.31 23.14 22.46
C ILE A 394 0.83 21.86 21.77
N GLY A 395 -0.48 21.60 21.81
CA GLY A 395 -1.08 20.45 21.16
C GLY A 395 -2.57 20.36 21.42
N TYR A 396 -3.22 19.29 20.98
CA TYR A 396 -4.64 19.03 21.26
C TYR A 396 -4.74 17.79 22.15
N PRO A 397 -5.34 17.85 23.37
CA PRO A 397 -5.50 16.72 24.24
C PRO A 397 -6.44 15.75 23.54
N ASN A 398 -5.93 14.53 23.39
CA ASN A 398 -6.57 13.41 22.71
C ASN A 398 -6.74 13.54 21.19
N ALA A 399 -5.98 14.32 20.44
CA ALA A 399 -6.05 14.25 18.98
C ALA A 399 -4.80 14.79 18.30
N ASN A 400 -3.78 13.94 18.13
CA ASN A 400 -2.95 14.03 16.93
C ASN A 400 -3.50 13.00 15.95
N PRO A 401 -4.51 13.38 15.14
CA PRO A 401 -5.10 12.47 14.18
C PRO A 401 -4.00 11.98 13.23
N VAL A 402 -3.83 10.66 13.21
CA VAL A 402 -3.02 9.98 12.20
C VAL A 402 -3.88 9.95 10.94
N TYR A 403 -3.59 10.86 10.01
CA TYR A 403 -4.30 10.92 8.74
C TYR A 403 -3.57 10.10 7.67
N THR A 404 -4.35 9.50 6.78
CA THR A 404 -3.86 8.81 5.58
C THR A 404 -3.15 9.75 4.62
N GLN A 405 -3.34 11.06 4.74
CA GLN A 405 -2.61 12.09 3.99
C GLN A 405 -1.09 12.02 4.19
N ASP A 406 -0.60 11.43 5.28
CA ASP A 406 0.85 11.24 5.47
C ASP A 406 1.45 10.21 4.50
N LEU A 407 0.60 9.34 3.91
CA LEU A 407 0.97 8.44 2.83
C LEU A 407 0.90 9.10 1.43
N SER A 408 0.60 10.40 1.34
CA SER A 408 0.59 11.14 0.06
C SER A 408 1.97 11.26 -0.58
N GLN A 409 3.03 11.06 0.20
CA GLN A 409 4.40 11.08 -0.26
C GLN A 409 4.88 9.68 -0.72
N LEU A 410 4.04 8.65 -0.61
CA LEU A 410 4.36 7.29 -0.98
C LEU A 410 3.67 6.93 -2.29
N SER A 411 4.44 6.90 -3.37
CA SER A 411 3.99 6.41 -4.67
C SER A 411 3.59 4.94 -4.60
N MET A 412 2.41 4.58 -5.13
CA MET A 412 1.98 3.19 -5.24
C MET A 412 2.95 2.38 -6.12
N THR A 413 3.51 3.01 -7.15
CA THR A 413 4.48 2.35 -8.04
C THR A 413 5.81 2.05 -7.33
N ASP A 414 6.30 2.97 -6.51
CA ASP A 414 7.54 2.75 -5.76
C ASP A 414 7.36 1.68 -4.68
N PHE A 415 6.23 1.72 -3.96
CA PHE A 415 5.86 0.66 -3.03
C PHE A 415 5.73 -0.70 -3.74
N TYR A 416 5.05 -0.75 -4.88
CA TYR A 416 4.91 -1.97 -5.67
C TYR A 416 6.27 -2.55 -6.08
N LYS A 417 7.15 -1.72 -6.66
CA LYS A 417 8.49 -2.13 -7.07
C LYS A 417 9.36 -2.58 -5.89
N GLU A 418 9.22 -1.93 -4.74
CA GLU A 418 9.91 -2.31 -3.51
C GLU A 418 9.57 -3.73 -3.10
N ILE A 419 8.28 -4.08 -2.98
CA ILE A 419 7.86 -5.43 -2.58
C ILE A 419 8.33 -6.47 -3.59
N LEU A 420 8.15 -6.20 -4.88
CA LEU A 420 8.62 -7.10 -5.90
C LEU A 420 10.15 -7.32 -5.84
N ASN A 421 10.97 -6.29 -5.56
CA ASN A 421 12.43 -6.43 -5.46
C ASN A 421 12.87 -7.05 -4.13
N ARG A 422 12.14 -6.81 -3.04
CA ARG A 422 12.47 -7.38 -1.75
C ARG A 422 12.36 -8.91 -1.76
N PHE A 423 11.36 -9.43 -2.47
CA PHE A 423 11.04 -10.87 -2.49
C PHE A 423 11.35 -11.56 -3.83
N GLY A 424 12.01 -10.88 -4.78
CA GLY A 424 12.32 -11.45 -6.09
C GLY A 424 11.09 -11.93 -6.86
N LEU A 425 10.02 -11.13 -6.89
CA LEU A 425 8.74 -11.54 -7.46
C LEU A 425 8.63 -11.20 -8.94
N THR A 426 8.03 -12.15 -9.67
CA THR A 426 7.57 -12.02 -11.05
C THR A 426 6.04 -11.95 -11.05
N PRO A 427 5.43 -10.82 -11.43
CA PRO A 427 3.99 -10.76 -11.65
C PRO A 427 3.59 -11.45 -12.95
N LEU A 428 2.54 -12.25 -12.91
CA LEU A 428 1.84 -12.82 -14.06
C LEU A 428 0.39 -12.35 -13.98
N VAL A 429 -0.10 -11.61 -14.97
CA VAL A 429 -1.43 -11.00 -14.94
C VAL A 429 -2.39 -11.78 -15.85
N ASP A 430 -3.48 -12.24 -15.25
CA ASP A 430 -4.65 -12.74 -15.96
C ASP A 430 -5.67 -11.59 -16.03
N VAL A 431 -5.76 -10.97 -17.20
CA VAL A 431 -6.61 -9.79 -17.42
C VAL A 431 -8.09 -10.16 -17.37
N ASP A 432 -8.46 -11.34 -17.87
CA ASP A 432 -9.85 -11.80 -17.91
C ASP A 432 -10.37 -12.10 -16.50
N LYS A 433 -9.55 -12.76 -15.66
CA LYS A 433 -9.88 -13.00 -14.25
C LYS A 433 -9.64 -11.79 -13.34
N LYS A 434 -8.97 -10.76 -13.84
CA LYS A 434 -8.44 -9.64 -13.04
C LYS A 434 -7.68 -10.13 -11.81
N GLU A 435 -6.73 -11.02 -12.06
CA GLU A 435 -5.89 -11.62 -11.02
C GLU A 435 -4.41 -11.44 -11.37
N VAL A 436 -3.59 -11.14 -10.35
CA VAL A 436 -2.13 -11.12 -10.49
C VAL A 436 -1.51 -12.23 -9.65
N LYS A 437 -0.88 -13.20 -10.31
CA LYS A 437 -0.10 -14.26 -9.68
C LYS A 437 1.34 -13.82 -9.52
N TYR A 438 1.85 -13.81 -8.30
CA TYR A 438 3.24 -13.46 -7.98
C TYR A 438 4.05 -14.71 -7.69
N LEU A 439 5.10 -14.92 -8.48
CA LEU A 439 6.02 -16.05 -8.31
C LEU A 439 7.41 -15.55 -7.94
N THR A 440 8.00 -16.12 -6.91
CA THR A 440 9.42 -15.97 -6.61
C THR A 440 10.27 -16.58 -7.73
N ILE A 441 11.54 -16.15 -7.82
CA ILE A 441 12.50 -16.74 -8.78
C ILE A 441 12.62 -18.25 -8.56
N SER A 442 12.68 -18.70 -7.30
CA SER A 442 12.80 -20.13 -6.99
C SER A 442 11.60 -20.94 -7.46
N GLU A 443 10.37 -20.43 -7.29
CA GLU A 443 9.16 -21.10 -7.79
C GLU A 443 9.17 -21.24 -9.31
N ARG A 444 9.62 -20.20 -10.04
CA ARG A 444 9.71 -20.26 -11.50
C ARG A 444 10.73 -21.31 -11.94
N VAL A 445 11.91 -21.29 -11.34
CA VAL A 445 13.04 -22.17 -11.71
C VAL A 445 12.77 -23.63 -11.37
N ASN A 446 11.96 -23.87 -10.34
CA ASN A 446 11.59 -25.21 -9.89
C ASN A 446 10.19 -25.65 -10.34
N ALA A 447 9.52 -24.86 -11.17
CA ALA A 447 8.18 -25.16 -11.67
C ALA A 447 8.12 -26.52 -12.40
N GLU A 448 6.90 -27.05 -12.50
CA GLU A 448 6.61 -28.19 -13.35
C GLU A 448 6.95 -27.89 -14.80
N ALA A 449 7.41 -28.91 -15.51
CA ALA A 449 7.81 -28.78 -16.90
C ALA A 449 6.78 -29.39 -17.84
N ILE A 450 6.50 -28.67 -18.93
CA ILE A 450 5.76 -29.15 -20.10
C ILE A 450 6.76 -29.68 -21.11
N ASP A 451 6.51 -30.88 -21.64
CA ASP A 451 7.28 -31.42 -22.76
C ASP A 451 6.79 -30.85 -24.10
N TRP A 452 7.65 -30.07 -24.77
CA TRP A 452 7.40 -29.48 -26.10
C TRP A 452 8.38 -30.03 -27.15
N THR A 453 8.92 -31.21 -26.92
CA THR A 453 9.82 -31.91 -27.85
C THR A 453 9.24 -32.05 -29.25
N ASP A 454 7.93 -32.31 -29.38
CA ASP A 454 7.24 -32.43 -30.67
C ASP A 454 7.03 -31.09 -31.39
N LYS A 455 7.08 -29.98 -30.65
CA LYS A 455 6.94 -28.61 -31.17
C LYS A 455 8.25 -28.04 -31.67
N TYR A 456 9.39 -28.60 -31.26
CA TYR A 456 10.71 -28.10 -31.59
C TYR A 456 11.01 -28.26 -33.10
N ILE A 457 11.43 -27.17 -33.75
CA ILE A 457 11.94 -27.18 -35.12
C ILE A 457 13.47 -27.17 -35.08
N ASN A 458 14.05 -26.06 -34.63
CA ASN A 458 15.48 -25.88 -34.48
C ASN A 458 15.80 -24.70 -33.55
N ARG A 459 17.01 -24.70 -32.99
CA ARG A 459 17.60 -23.52 -32.39
C ARG A 459 18.12 -22.60 -33.48
N GLU A 460 17.65 -21.35 -33.48
CA GLU A 460 18.14 -20.32 -34.39
C GLU A 460 19.41 -19.66 -33.86
N SER A 461 19.43 -19.34 -32.56
CA SER A 461 20.57 -18.67 -31.95
C SER A 461 20.73 -19.02 -30.46
N GLU A 462 21.98 -18.94 -30.00
CA GLU A 462 22.34 -18.91 -28.58
C GLU A 462 23.00 -17.56 -28.33
N THR A 463 22.45 -16.79 -27.39
CA THR A 463 23.03 -15.55 -26.90
C THR A 463 23.37 -15.68 -25.43
N TYR A 464 24.42 -14.96 -25.02
CA TYR A 464 24.86 -14.88 -23.64
C TYR A 464 24.43 -13.51 -23.08
N LEU A 465 24.29 -13.37 -21.75
CA LEU A 465 23.77 -12.17 -21.06
C LEU A 465 24.66 -10.91 -21.17
N PHE A 466 25.08 -10.54 -22.37
CA PHE A 466 25.86 -9.33 -22.59
C PHE A 466 24.97 -8.08 -22.47
N GLY A 467 25.31 -7.18 -21.54
CA GLY A 467 24.74 -5.83 -21.41
C GLY A 467 23.59 -5.66 -20.41
N GLN A 468 23.02 -6.74 -19.86
CA GLN A 468 21.91 -6.64 -18.89
C GLN A 468 22.37 -6.75 -17.43
N TYR A 469 23.45 -7.49 -17.17
CA TYR A 469 24.10 -7.59 -15.87
C TYR A 469 25.57 -7.17 -15.96
N ALA A 470 26.11 -6.71 -14.83
CA ALA A 470 27.54 -6.50 -14.59
C ALA A 470 28.14 -7.66 -13.77
N GLN A 471 29.45 -7.63 -13.53
CA GLN A 471 30.12 -8.51 -12.57
C GLN A 471 29.56 -8.28 -11.16
N GLU A 472 29.25 -7.03 -10.82
CA GLU A 472 28.62 -6.63 -9.57
C GLU A 472 27.32 -5.85 -9.82
N ASN A 473 26.18 -6.40 -9.38
CA ASN A 473 24.85 -5.82 -9.58
C ASN A 473 24.27 -5.37 -8.24
N THR A 474 24.28 -4.07 -7.96
CA THR A 474 24.07 -3.52 -6.62
C THR A 474 22.63 -3.12 -6.35
N PHE A 475 22.16 -3.46 -5.15
CA PHE A 475 20.88 -3.08 -4.58
C PHE A 475 21.11 -2.11 -3.42
N LYS A 476 20.50 -0.93 -3.48
CA LYS A 476 20.77 0.19 -2.56
C LYS A 476 19.54 0.56 -1.73
N LEU A 477 19.78 1.00 -0.48
CA LEU A 477 18.81 1.68 0.37
C LEU A 477 19.09 3.19 0.39
N GLN A 478 18.14 3.96 0.92
CA GLN A 478 18.39 5.36 1.28
C GLN A 478 19.03 5.44 2.66
N TYR A 479 19.90 6.43 2.86
CA TYR A 479 20.61 6.66 4.12
C TYR A 479 20.55 8.14 4.50
N ASN A 480 20.68 8.43 5.80
CA ASN A 480 20.75 9.81 6.27
C ASN A 480 22.03 10.49 5.78
N ASP A 481 23.15 9.79 5.88
CA ASP A 481 24.40 10.15 5.23
C ASP A 481 24.48 9.44 3.86
N LYS A 482 24.70 10.21 2.80
CA LYS A 482 24.71 9.69 1.42
C LYS A 482 25.94 8.84 1.10
N GLU A 483 26.96 8.86 1.96
CA GLU A 483 28.18 8.06 1.80
C GLU A 483 28.05 6.64 2.39
N GLU A 484 26.94 6.34 3.06
CA GLU A 484 26.71 5.04 3.70
C GLU A 484 26.15 3.96 2.76
N ASP A 485 26.50 2.70 3.03
CA ASP A 485 26.11 1.55 2.21
C ASP A 485 25.97 0.21 2.97
N TYR A 486 26.01 0.20 4.31
CA TYR A 486 26.15 -1.03 5.11
C TYR A 486 25.02 -2.05 5.01
N ASN A 487 23.82 -1.62 4.60
CA ASN A 487 22.69 -2.52 4.35
C ASN A 487 22.41 -2.72 2.86
N ASN A 488 23.30 -2.23 1.97
CA ASN A 488 23.29 -2.55 0.55
C ASN A 488 23.73 -4.01 0.35
N GLY A 489 23.54 -4.49 -0.86
CA GLY A 489 23.97 -5.83 -1.24
C GLY A 489 24.14 -5.92 -2.76
N SER A 490 24.82 -6.96 -3.22
CA SER A 490 25.04 -7.14 -4.64
C SER A 490 24.89 -8.61 -5.06
N ILE A 491 24.44 -8.80 -6.29
CA ILE A 491 24.49 -10.09 -6.96
C ILE A 491 25.75 -10.12 -7.82
N LYS A 492 26.65 -11.05 -7.49
CA LYS A 492 27.90 -11.25 -8.23
C LYS A 492 27.73 -12.28 -9.33
N VAL A 493 28.23 -11.95 -10.52
CA VAL A 493 28.18 -12.78 -11.72
C VAL A 493 29.61 -13.11 -12.14
N ASP A 494 29.94 -14.40 -12.19
CA ASP A 494 31.28 -14.88 -12.52
C ASP A 494 31.51 -14.85 -14.05
N ASN A 495 31.56 -13.64 -14.64
CA ASN A 495 31.81 -13.43 -16.06
C ASN A 495 32.67 -12.17 -16.29
N ILE A 496 33.95 -12.38 -16.56
CA ILE A 496 34.96 -11.32 -16.77
C ILE A 496 34.65 -10.40 -17.97
N ASN A 497 33.78 -10.83 -18.89
CA ASN A 497 33.43 -10.06 -20.08
C ASN A 497 32.27 -9.07 -19.86
N LEU A 498 31.69 -9.03 -18.65
CA LEU A 498 30.66 -8.05 -18.29
C LEU A 498 31.30 -6.76 -17.76
N ASP A 499 30.55 -5.66 -17.82
CA ASP A 499 30.90 -4.41 -17.14
C ASP A 499 31.18 -4.66 -15.65
N ALA A 500 32.04 -3.86 -15.04
CA ALA A 500 32.48 -4.09 -13.66
C ALA A 500 31.31 -4.00 -12.67
N GLU A 501 30.50 -2.94 -12.77
CA GLU A 501 29.41 -2.66 -11.85
C GLU A 501 28.18 -2.11 -12.56
N LYS A 502 27.01 -2.40 -11.99
CA LYS A 502 25.73 -1.84 -12.41
C LYS A 502 24.79 -1.71 -11.22
N GLU A 503 24.01 -0.64 -11.18
CA GLU A 503 22.91 -0.53 -10.22
C GLU A 503 21.72 -1.38 -10.71
N ALA A 504 21.34 -2.39 -9.93
CA ALA A 504 20.19 -3.25 -10.20
C ALA A 504 18.89 -2.67 -9.63
N PHE A 505 18.98 -2.07 -8.45
CA PHE A 505 17.83 -1.44 -7.82
C PHE A 505 18.24 -0.41 -6.79
N SER A 506 17.51 0.70 -6.74
CA SER A 506 17.66 1.72 -5.72
C SER A 506 16.32 1.93 -5.03
N SER A 507 16.24 1.45 -3.79
CA SER A 507 15.07 1.58 -2.94
C SER A 507 14.83 3.06 -2.60
N LYS A 508 13.56 3.43 -2.43
CA LYS A 508 13.16 4.75 -1.87
C LYS A 508 13.02 4.73 -0.36
N PHE A 509 13.18 3.57 0.26
CA PHE A 509 13.04 3.37 1.69
C PHE A 509 14.39 3.50 2.39
N TYR A 510 14.36 4.06 3.59
CA TYR A 510 15.52 4.31 4.40
C TYR A 510 15.96 3.07 5.18
N SER A 511 17.27 2.87 5.23
CA SER A 511 17.90 2.02 6.23
C SER A 511 17.80 2.68 7.62
N PRO A 512 17.63 1.91 8.71
CA PRO A 512 18.01 2.41 10.04
C PRO A 512 19.51 2.72 10.08
N GLU A 513 19.93 3.56 11.02
CA GLU A 513 21.35 3.89 11.23
C GLU A 513 22.18 2.63 11.54
N ARG A 514 23.47 2.65 11.15
CA ARG A 514 24.39 1.53 11.37
C ARG A 514 24.50 1.18 12.85
N GLU A 515 24.64 2.22 13.67
CA GLU A 515 24.72 2.09 15.12
C GLU A 515 23.32 2.16 15.71
N ALA A 516 22.94 1.08 16.39
CA ALA A 516 21.73 1.03 17.18
C ALA A 516 21.91 1.90 18.45
N THR A 517 20.81 2.39 19.02
CA THR A 517 20.86 3.07 20.31
C THR A 517 21.11 2.04 21.40
N GLU A 518 22.32 2.05 21.94
CA GLU A 518 22.68 1.28 23.12
C GLU A 518 22.05 1.89 24.38
N ASN A 519 21.79 1.07 25.39
CA ASN A 519 21.21 1.49 26.66
C ASN A 519 19.83 2.16 26.56
N PHE A 520 19.00 1.70 25.63
CA PHE A 520 17.59 2.05 25.61
C PHE A 520 16.87 1.27 26.72
N TYR A 521 16.22 1.98 27.64
CA TYR A 521 15.60 1.38 28.82
C TYR A 521 14.18 0.91 28.49
N LEU A 522 13.95 -0.39 28.56
CA LEU A 522 12.64 -1.02 28.48
C LEU A 522 12.27 -1.55 29.87
N GLY A 523 11.72 -0.64 30.68
CA GLY A 523 11.47 -0.86 32.10
C GLY A 523 12.77 -0.71 32.85
N ASP A 524 13.07 -1.69 33.71
CA ASP A 524 14.32 -1.72 34.48
C ASP A 524 15.51 -2.30 33.69
N THR A 525 15.28 -2.76 32.45
CA THR A 525 16.30 -3.42 31.63
C THR A 525 16.78 -2.51 30.50
N SER A 526 18.09 -2.47 30.28
CA SER A 526 18.71 -1.82 29.12
C SER A 526 18.81 -2.82 27.97
N GLN A 527 18.48 -2.39 26.76
CA GLN A 527 18.71 -3.17 25.54
C GLN A 527 19.07 -2.26 24.35
N SER A 528 19.56 -2.88 23.28
CA SER A 528 19.80 -2.21 22.00
C SER A 528 18.48 -2.12 21.21
N VAL A 529 18.21 -0.97 20.60
CA VAL A 529 17.06 -0.76 19.71
C VAL A 529 17.50 -0.04 18.44
N LEU A 530 16.75 -0.24 17.35
CA LEU A 530 17.01 0.47 16.09
C LEU A 530 16.99 1.98 16.28
N LEU A 531 17.92 2.67 15.62
CA LEU A 531 17.89 4.12 15.45
C LEU A 531 17.39 4.46 14.04
N MET A 532 16.21 5.08 13.97
CA MET A 532 15.61 5.60 12.74
C MET A 532 15.50 7.12 12.87
N LYS A 533 16.36 7.90 12.19
CA LYS A 533 16.35 9.36 12.35
C LYS A 533 15.10 10.00 11.74
N PHE A 534 14.18 10.42 12.60
CA PHE A 534 13.00 11.24 12.25
C PHE A 534 13.15 12.68 12.72
N PHE A 535 14.15 12.96 13.55
CA PHE A 535 14.47 14.29 14.04
C PHE A 535 15.98 14.55 13.93
N ASP A 536 16.35 15.80 13.71
CA ASP A 536 17.68 16.32 14.00
C ASP A 536 17.70 16.96 15.40
N LYS A 537 18.82 16.81 16.10
CA LYS A 537 19.03 17.38 17.44
C LYS A 537 19.88 18.64 17.33
N GLU A 538 19.35 19.77 17.78
CA GLU A 538 20.09 21.02 17.95
C GLU A 538 20.37 21.21 19.45
N ILE A 539 21.64 21.12 19.85
CA ILE A 539 22.05 21.27 21.25
C ILE A 539 22.35 22.75 21.52
N LYS A 540 21.73 23.31 22.55
CA LYS A 540 22.06 24.64 23.06
C LYS A 540 23.05 24.53 24.20
N GLU A 541 24.29 25.00 23.99
CA GLU A 541 25.36 24.92 25.00
C GLU A 541 25.08 25.75 26.26
N ARG A 542 24.27 26.81 26.16
CA ARG A 542 23.87 27.67 27.27
C ARG A 542 22.37 28.02 27.17
N PRO A 543 21.46 27.12 27.56
CA PRO A 543 20.04 27.42 27.57
C PRO A 543 19.75 28.51 28.62
N LYS A 544 18.84 29.44 28.30
CA LYS A 544 18.33 30.42 29.28
C LYS A 544 17.40 29.72 30.28
N ASP A 545 17.15 30.34 31.44
CA ASP A 545 16.20 29.81 32.43
C ASP A 545 14.83 29.50 31.78
N GLY A 546 14.43 28.22 31.84
CA GLY A 546 13.18 27.73 31.26
C GLY A 546 13.26 27.27 29.79
N GLU A 547 14.41 27.40 29.12
CA GLU A 547 14.63 26.83 27.78
C GLU A 547 15.13 25.38 27.86
N GLU A 548 14.58 24.50 27.01
CA GLU A 548 15.07 23.12 26.89
C GLU A 548 16.47 23.09 26.24
N PRO A 549 17.40 22.26 26.74
CA PRO A 549 18.78 22.20 26.26
C PRO A 549 18.91 21.58 24.87
N ILE A 550 17.92 20.82 24.41
CA ILE A 550 17.91 20.16 23.10
C ILE A 550 16.61 20.54 22.39
N LYS A 551 16.75 21.05 21.16
CA LYS A 551 15.64 21.24 20.23
C LYS A 551 15.63 20.09 19.22
N TYR A 552 14.44 19.58 18.90
CA TYR A 552 14.24 18.47 17.96
C TYR A 552 13.55 18.97 16.71
N LYS A 553 14.25 18.96 15.57
CA LYS A 553 13.71 19.41 14.28
C LYS A 553 13.22 18.21 13.47
N PRO A 554 11.93 18.13 13.10
CA PRO A 554 11.40 16.98 12.38
C PRO A 554 11.96 16.90 10.96
N LEU A 555 12.29 15.67 10.54
CA LEU A 555 12.66 15.31 9.19
C LEU A 555 11.42 14.75 8.46
N GLN A 556 11.36 14.92 7.15
CA GLN A 556 10.23 14.48 6.32
C GLN A 556 10.66 13.48 5.24
N LYS A 557 9.68 12.77 4.66
CA LYS A 557 9.86 11.82 3.54
C LYS A 557 10.75 10.61 3.87
N ARG A 558 10.76 10.17 5.13
CA ARG A 558 11.56 9.02 5.58
C ARG A 558 10.66 7.82 5.88
N PHE A 559 10.59 6.92 4.90
CA PHE A 559 9.86 5.66 5.04
C PHE A 559 10.84 4.53 5.33
N HIS A 560 10.64 3.78 6.41
CA HIS A 560 11.43 2.60 6.74
C HIS A 560 10.54 1.37 6.66
N LEU A 561 11.09 0.27 6.15
CA LEU A 561 10.49 -1.05 6.24
C LEU A 561 11.15 -1.79 7.40
N ILE A 562 10.32 -2.26 8.33
CA ILE A 562 10.78 -2.90 9.57
C ILE A 562 9.97 -4.16 9.85
N ARG A 563 10.48 -4.96 10.77
CA ARG A 563 9.76 -6.04 11.44
C ARG A 563 9.37 -5.57 12.84
N ILE A 564 8.33 -6.19 13.40
CA ILE A 564 7.89 -5.89 14.75
C ILE A 564 7.76 -7.20 15.52
N ASN A 565 8.33 -7.23 16.73
CA ASN A 565 8.10 -8.32 17.70
C ASN A 565 7.36 -7.76 18.91
N GLU A 566 6.53 -8.59 19.53
CA GLU A 566 5.98 -8.29 20.85
C GLU A 566 7.01 -8.67 21.93
N VAL A 567 7.20 -7.78 22.91
CA VAL A 567 8.04 -8.02 24.06
C VAL A 567 7.21 -7.81 25.32
N SER A 568 7.10 -8.87 26.13
CA SER A 568 6.43 -8.81 27.44
C SER A 568 7.40 -8.29 28.51
N THR A 569 7.23 -7.03 28.90
CA THR A 569 8.05 -6.36 29.93
C THR A 569 7.23 -5.27 30.62
N ASN A 570 7.47 -5.04 31.91
CA ASN A 570 6.83 -3.97 32.66
C ASN A 570 7.49 -2.63 32.32
N VAL A 571 6.75 -1.75 31.65
CA VAL A 571 7.21 -0.42 31.23
C VAL A 571 6.12 0.62 31.50
N SER A 572 6.54 1.87 31.67
CA SER A 572 5.64 3.02 31.66
C SER A 572 5.78 3.75 30.32
N LEU A 573 4.67 3.90 29.60
CA LEU A 573 4.59 4.72 28.40
C LEU A 573 3.92 6.04 28.75
N GLY A 574 4.40 7.16 28.21
CA GLY A 574 3.80 8.46 28.48
C GLY A 574 4.13 9.52 27.45
N SER A 575 3.42 10.64 27.55
CA SER A 575 3.67 11.83 26.76
C SER A 575 4.22 12.93 27.67
N LYS A 576 5.44 13.41 27.37
CA LYS A 576 6.04 14.54 28.09
C LYS A 576 5.23 15.80 27.84
N VAL A 577 4.76 15.98 26.60
CA VAL A 577 3.95 17.15 26.20
C VAL A 577 2.66 17.24 26.98
N PHE A 578 1.96 16.11 27.16
CA PHE A 578 0.68 16.08 27.87
C PHE A 578 0.81 15.78 29.37
N ASN A 579 2.02 15.50 29.87
CA ASN A 579 2.29 15.09 31.25
C ASN A 579 1.40 13.92 31.75
N LYS A 580 1.12 12.97 30.85
CA LYS A 580 0.31 11.77 31.12
C LYS A 580 1.16 10.52 30.90
N ASP A 581 0.90 9.47 31.65
CA ASP A 581 1.60 8.20 31.56
C ASP A 581 0.73 7.04 32.04
N LYS A 582 1.08 5.84 31.59
CA LYS A 582 0.39 4.59 31.92
C LYS A 582 1.36 3.42 31.88
N ALA A 583 1.25 2.53 32.86
CA ALA A 583 2.00 1.27 32.88
C ALA A 583 1.37 0.24 31.93
N THR A 584 2.23 -0.56 31.29
CA THR A 584 1.87 -1.73 30.48
C THR A 584 2.90 -2.83 30.69
N ASN A 585 2.52 -4.07 30.45
CA ASN A 585 3.40 -5.25 30.52
C ASN A 585 3.78 -5.80 29.14
N LYS A 586 3.42 -5.11 28.06
CA LYS A 586 3.72 -5.49 26.69
C LYS A 586 3.96 -4.27 25.81
N VAL A 587 4.93 -4.40 24.89
CA VAL A 587 5.24 -3.40 23.86
C VAL A 587 5.61 -4.06 22.54
N ALA A 588 5.33 -3.36 21.44
CA ALA A 588 5.85 -3.69 20.11
C ALA A 588 7.25 -3.10 19.97
N VAL A 589 8.25 -3.87 19.53
CA VAL A 589 9.63 -3.40 19.32
C VAL A 589 10.03 -3.60 17.86
N ALA A 590 10.59 -2.57 17.23
CA ALA A 590 11.05 -2.64 15.84
C ALA A 590 12.38 -3.40 15.75
N HIS A 591 12.56 -4.17 14.68
CA HIS A 591 13.85 -4.74 14.29
C HIS A 591 14.00 -4.80 12.77
N PHE A 592 15.24 -4.99 12.30
CA PHE A 592 15.61 -4.94 10.88
C PHE A 592 16.16 -6.28 10.37
N ASP A 593 15.94 -7.35 11.13
CA ASP A 593 16.49 -8.66 10.83
C ASP A 593 15.96 -9.19 9.50
N GLY A 594 16.89 -9.66 8.65
CA GLY A 594 16.57 -10.18 7.32
C GLY A 594 16.13 -9.12 6.30
N LEU A 595 16.20 -7.82 6.61
CA LEU A 595 15.75 -6.75 5.72
C LEU A 595 16.87 -6.01 4.99
N SER A 596 18.14 -6.27 5.32
CA SER A 596 19.29 -5.80 4.53
C SER A 596 19.30 -6.46 3.15
N TRP A 597 19.79 -5.75 2.13
CA TRP A 597 19.87 -6.33 0.78
C TRP A 597 20.75 -7.58 0.74
N GLY A 598 21.83 -7.63 1.53
CA GLY A 598 22.63 -8.85 1.68
C GLY A 598 21.80 -10.06 2.14
N SER A 599 20.90 -9.87 3.12
CA SER A 599 20.01 -10.94 3.61
C SER A 599 18.95 -11.33 2.58
N LEU A 600 18.29 -10.34 1.97
CA LEU A 600 17.25 -10.56 0.98
C LEU A 600 17.78 -11.25 -0.28
N ILE A 601 18.95 -10.83 -0.77
CA ILE A 601 19.63 -11.44 -1.91
C ILE A 601 19.96 -12.90 -1.59
N SER A 602 20.55 -13.15 -0.42
CA SER A 602 20.91 -14.50 0.03
C SER A 602 19.70 -15.41 0.19
N LYS A 603 18.49 -14.87 0.36
CA LYS A 603 17.26 -15.66 0.53
C LYS A 603 16.48 -15.84 -0.77
N TYR A 604 16.25 -14.78 -1.53
CA TYR A 604 15.32 -14.76 -2.66
C TYR A 604 15.99 -14.80 -4.04
N TYR A 605 17.31 -14.63 -4.12
CA TYR A 605 18.02 -14.44 -5.39
C TYR A 605 19.08 -15.51 -5.70
N ASN A 606 19.19 -16.56 -4.88
CA ASN A 606 20.19 -17.62 -5.08
C ASN A 606 20.03 -18.33 -6.44
N ASP A 607 18.80 -18.68 -6.81
CA ASP A 607 18.53 -19.34 -8.09
C ASP A 607 18.74 -18.40 -9.27
N LEU A 608 18.50 -17.09 -9.10
CA LEU A 608 18.88 -16.09 -10.10
C LEU A 608 20.38 -16.12 -10.35
N ARG A 609 21.19 -16.09 -9.28
CA ARG A 609 22.67 -16.11 -9.38
C ARG A 609 23.16 -17.32 -10.17
N LYS A 610 22.58 -18.50 -9.93
CA LYS A 610 22.92 -19.73 -10.66
C LYS A 610 22.61 -19.60 -12.15
N ILE A 611 21.44 -19.06 -12.47
CA ILE A 611 21.01 -18.86 -13.86
C ILE A 611 21.92 -17.86 -14.56
N ILE A 612 22.07 -16.65 -14.02
CA ILE A 612 22.79 -15.57 -14.73
C ILE A 612 24.29 -15.86 -14.91
N SER A 613 24.91 -16.63 -14.01
CA SER A 613 26.34 -16.98 -14.11
C SER A 613 26.65 -17.97 -15.25
N ARG A 614 25.65 -18.73 -15.72
CA ARG A 614 25.79 -19.72 -16.81
C ARG A 614 24.71 -19.58 -17.89
N SER A 615 24.02 -18.44 -17.89
CA SER A 615 22.81 -18.24 -18.66
C SER A 615 23.11 -18.33 -20.15
N ARG A 616 22.28 -19.11 -20.82
CA ARG A 616 22.19 -19.16 -22.27
C ARG A 616 20.76 -18.84 -22.63
N LEU A 617 20.57 -17.78 -23.40
CA LEU A 617 19.30 -17.51 -24.03
C LEU A 617 19.27 -18.22 -25.37
N HIS A 618 18.33 -19.14 -25.54
CA HIS A 618 18.12 -19.80 -26.81
C HIS A 618 16.92 -19.20 -27.51
N THR A 619 17.12 -18.77 -28.74
CA THR A 619 16.00 -18.48 -29.63
C THR A 619 15.66 -19.76 -30.38
N ILE A 620 14.50 -20.34 -30.09
CA ILE A 620 14.05 -21.62 -30.64
C ILE A 620 12.85 -21.37 -31.55
N ASN A 621 12.91 -21.91 -32.76
CA ASN A 621 11.78 -21.96 -33.66
C ASN A 621 10.91 -23.17 -33.31
N LEU A 622 9.61 -22.94 -33.22
CA LEU A 622 8.60 -23.89 -32.79
C LEU A 622 7.48 -23.96 -33.83
N ASN A 623 6.87 -25.14 -33.97
CA ASN A 623 5.64 -25.34 -34.71
C ASN A 623 4.48 -25.42 -33.72
N LEU A 624 3.82 -24.27 -33.48
CA LEU A 624 2.73 -24.15 -32.50
C LEU A 624 1.38 -24.05 -33.22
N ASN A 625 0.40 -24.79 -32.72
CA ASN A 625 -0.99 -24.64 -33.13
C ASN A 625 -1.73 -23.65 -32.20
N LEU A 626 -2.99 -23.34 -32.52
CA LEU A 626 -3.79 -22.39 -31.73
C LEU A 626 -4.02 -22.87 -30.28
N ILE A 627 -4.18 -24.18 -30.05
CA ILE A 627 -4.34 -24.76 -28.70
C ILE A 627 -3.07 -24.57 -27.88
N ASP A 628 -1.89 -24.76 -28.49
CA ASP A 628 -0.60 -24.54 -27.83
C ASP A 628 -0.45 -23.07 -27.40
N ILE A 629 -0.98 -22.13 -28.20
CA ILE A 629 -0.99 -20.69 -27.87
C ILE A 629 -2.01 -20.36 -26.77
N LEU A 630 -3.22 -20.95 -26.82
CA LEU A 630 -4.25 -20.74 -25.81
C LEU A 630 -3.90 -21.36 -24.46
N SER A 631 -3.07 -22.41 -24.45
CA SER A 631 -2.56 -23.08 -23.25
C SER A 631 -1.16 -22.59 -22.82
N LEU A 632 -0.62 -21.57 -23.49
CA LEU A 632 0.69 -21.01 -23.21
C LEU A 632 0.76 -20.51 -21.76
N SER A 633 1.76 -20.99 -21.01
CA SER A 633 1.99 -20.51 -19.64
C SER A 633 3.41 -20.03 -19.42
N PHE A 634 3.53 -18.89 -18.72
CA PHE A 634 4.79 -18.37 -18.20
C PHE A 634 5.11 -18.86 -16.78
N ASP A 635 4.23 -19.67 -16.17
CA ASP A 635 4.42 -20.27 -14.85
C ASP A 635 4.98 -21.70 -14.89
N LYS A 636 5.28 -22.22 -16.08
CA LYS A 636 5.87 -23.56 -16.30
C LYS A 636 7.27 -23.47 -16.89
N LEU A 637 8.02 -24.55 -16.71
CA LEU A 637 9.21 -24.84 -17.49
C LEU A 637 8.82 -25.54 -18.80
N TYR A 638 9.69 -25.47 -19.80
CA TYR A 638 9.56 -26.18 -21.07
C TYR A 638 10.75 -27.11 -21.26
N TYR A 639 10.50 -28.36 -21.62
CA TYR A 639 11.52 -29.35 -21.94
C TYR A 639 11.58 -29.58 -23.44
N PHE A 640 12.80 -29.66 -23.97
CA PHE A 640 13.08 -30.06 -25.35
C PHE A 640 14.12 -31.18 -25.35
N GLN A 641 13.73 -32.38 -25.79
CA GLN A 641 14.63 -33.54 -25.84
C GLN A 641 15.84 -33.29 -26.75
N GLN A 642 15.65 -32.59 -27.87
CA GLN A 642 16.71 -32.23 -28.82
C GLN A 642 17.80 -31.38 -28.16
N GLU A 643 17.44 -30.63 -27.13
CA GLU A 643 18.34 -29.79 -26.35
C GLU A 643 18.82 -30.45 -25.06
N GLY A 644 18.14 -31.50 -24.59
CA GLY A 644 18.43 -32.19 -23.34
C GLY A 644 18.25 -31.32 -22.08
N HIS A 645 17.49 -30.22 -22.17
CA HIS A 645 17.45 -29.19 -21.14
C HIS A 645 16.05 -28.63 -20.89
N TYR A 646 15.88 -28.03 -19.70
CA TYR A 646 14.69 -27.30 -19.30
C TYR A 646 14.88 -25.80 -19.49
N TYR A 647 13.78 -25.11 -19.76
CA TYR A 647 13.78 -23.72 -20.16
C TYR A 647 12.66 -22.94 -19.48
N LEU A 648 12.96 -21.70 -19.11
CA LEU A 648 11.96 -20.69 -18.80
C LEU A 648 11.62 -19.94 -20.08
N LEU A 649 10.33 -19.82 -20.39
CA LEU A 649 9.88 -18.99 -21.49
C LEU A 649 9.99 -17.51 -21.08
N ASP A 650 10.74 -16.74 -21.85
CA ASP A 650 10.95 -15.30 -21.62
C ASP A 650 10.06 -14.48 -22.57
N ALA A 651 10.06 -14.87 -23.85
CA ALA A 651 9.19 -14.29 -24.86
C ALA A 651 8.80 -15.31 -25.94
N LEU A 652 7.64 -15.12 -26.56
CA LEU A 652 7.17 -15.89 -27.71
C LEU A 652 6.61 -14.95 -28.77
N ARG A 653 7.15 -15.02 -29.98
CA ARG A 653 6.59 -14.39 -31.17
C ARG A 653 5.85 -15.44 -32.00
N TYR A 654 4.55 -15.29 -32.19
CA TYR A 654 3.73 -16.22 -32.97
C TYR A 654 3.10 -15.51 -34.18
N THR A 655 3.14 -16.13 -35.35
CA THR A 655 2.46 -15.62 -36.55
C THR A 655 1.36 -16.58 -37.00
N THR A 656 0.11 -16.11 -36.98
CA THR A 656 -1.07 -16.96 -37.25
C THR A 656 -1.02 -17.66 -38.60
N SER A 657 -0.49 -17.01 -39.65
CA SER A 657 -0.51 -17.57 -41.01
C SER A 657 0.40 -18.78 -41.22
N THR A 658 1.48 -18.93 -40.45
CA THR A 658 2.53 -19.93 -40.71
C THR A 658 2.59 -21.07 -39.71
N LYS A 659 1.91 -20.96 -38.55
CA LYS A 659 2.12 -21.82 -37.35
C LYS A 659 3.56 -21.81 -36.80
N GLU A 660 4.44 -21.03 -37.42
CA GLU A 660 5.80 -20.84 -36.94
C GLU A 660 5.78 -19.83 -35.80
N ALA A 661 6.33 -20.25 -34.68
CA ALA A 661 6.57 -19.43 -33.53
C ALA A 661 8.07 -19.35 -33.25
N LYS A 662 8.52 -18.21 -32.74
CA LYS A 662 9.89 -17.99 -32.31
C LYS A 662 9.86 -17.64 -30.83
N ALA A 663 10.43 -18.49 -30.01
CA ALA A 663 10.48 -18.32 -28.57
C ALA A 663 11.90 -17.98 -28.11
N VAL A 664 12.02 -17.05 -27.17
CA VAL A 664 13.24 -16.79 -26.41
C VAL A 664 13.10 -17.51 -25.08
N PHE A 665 14.05 -18.41 -24.83
CA PHE A 665 14.09 -19.25 -23.65
C PHE A 665 15.35 -19.02 -22.84
N VAL A 666 15.22 -18.97 -21.51
CA VAL A 666 16.36 -18.99 -20.59
C VAL A 666 16.60 -20.43 -20.16
N LYS A 667 17.79 -20.96 -20.45
CA LYS A 667 18.18 -22.30 -19.99
C LYS A 667 18.23 -22.37 -18.46
N VAL A 668 17.68 -23.45 -17.91
CA VAL A 668 17.71 -23.74 -16.47
C VAL A 668 18.55 -24.99 -16.17
N ASP A 669 19.47 -24.88 -15.21
CA ASP A 669 20.29 -26.00 -14.73
C ASP A 669 19.51 -26.84 -13.69
N LYS A 670 18.53 -27.63 -14.15
CA LYS A 670 17.74 -28.58 -13.33
C LYS A 670 18.28 -30.01 -13.50
N THR A 671 18.46 -30.76 -12.40
CA THR A 671 18.88 -32.18 -12.39
C THR A 671 17.85 -33.05 -11.65
N GLY A 672 17.44 -34.19 -12.24
CA GLY A 672 16.36 -35.07 -11.73
C GLY A 672 15.01 -34.90 -12.46
N ILE A 673 14.32 -36.02 -12.80
CA ILE A 673 13.22 -36.10 -13.79
C ILE A 673 11.86 -36.42 -13.15
N THR A 674 10.84 -35.63 -13.48
CA THR A 674 9.59 -36.10 -14.12
C THR A 674 9.05 -34.93 -14.94
N ALA A 675 9.36 -34.89 -16.25
CA ALA A 675 8.63 -34.04 -17.17
C ALA A 675 7.21 -34.61 -17.23
N ILE A 676 6.23 -33.81 -16.88
CA ILE A 676 4.83 -34.17 -17.07
C ILE A 676 4.57 -33.83 -18.53
N THR A 677 4.09 -34.77 -19.32
CA THR A 677 3.45 -34.40 -20.59
C THR A 677 2.42 -33.34 -20.24
N THR A 678 2.30 -32.28 -21.04
CA THR A 678 1.19 -31.32 -20.95
C THR A 678 -0.06 -32.12 -20.60
N PRO A 679 -0.92 -31.72 -19.63
CA PRO A 679 -2.25 -32.27 -19.60
C PRO A 679 -2.83 -31.94 -20.97
N MET A 680 -2.79 -32.92 -21.88
CA MET A 680 -3.54 -32.84 -23.11
C MET A 680 -4.98 -32.63 -22.64
N PRO A 681 -5.76 -31.74 -23.27
CA PRO A 681 -7.20 -31.81 -23.06
C PRO A 681 -7.58 -33.27 -23.26
N GLU A 682 -8.09 -33.91 -22.21
CA GLU A 682 -8.50 -35.32 -22.28
C GLU A 682 -9.42 -35.45 -23.50
N LEU A 683 -9.25 -36.53 -24.27
CA LEU A 683 -10.18 -36.82 -25.36
C LEU A 683 -11.57 -37.00 -24.73
N GLY A 684 -12.38 -35.96 -24.81
CA GLY A 684 -13.75 -35.96 -24.34
C GLY A 684 -14.64 -36.46 -25.46
N SER A 685 -15.65 -37.26 -25.11
CA SER A 685 -16.77 -37.47 -26.02
C SER A 685 -18.03 -37.02 -25.30
N GLU A 686 -18.81 -36.18 -25.95
CA GLU A 686 -20.15 -35.82 -25.50
C GLU A 686 -21.15 -36.51 -26.41
N ILE A 687 -22.15 -37.12 -25.80
CA ILE A 687 -23.27 -37.75 -26.46
C ILE A 687 -24.55 -37.10 -25.94
N ALA A 688 -25.43 -36.65 -26.83
CA ALA A 688 -26.66 -35.94 -26.48
C ALA A 688 -27.80 -36.25 -27.45
N TRP A 689 -29.05 -36.16 -26.99
CA TRP A 689 -30.22 -36.31 -27.86
C TRP A 689 -30.40 -35.08 -28.76
N ASP A 690 -30.67 -35.29 -30.05
CA ASP A 690 -30.75 -34.23 -31.09
C ASP A 690 -32.05 -33.37 -31.03
N MET A 691 -32.85 -33.45 -29.96
CA MET A 691 -34.12 -32.72 -29.84
C MET A 691 -34.37 -32.20 -28.42
N ASP A 692 -35.18 -31.11 -28.35
CA ASP A 692 -35.63 -30.25 -27.22
C ASP A 692 -36.01 -30.96 -25.89
N SER A 693 -35.17 -31.84 -25.38
CA SER A 693 -35.28 -32.37 -24.04
C SER A 693 -34.86 -31.29 -23.05
N SER A 694 -35.58 -31.16 -21.93
CA SER A 694 -35.21 -30.22 -20.87
C SER A 694 -33.90 -30.57 -20.17
N ASP A 695 -33.37 -31.77 -20.43
CA ASP A 695 -32.09 -32.27 -19.94
C ASP A 695 -31.43 -33.06 -21.07
N ALA A 696 -30.35 -32.50 -21.64
CA ALA A 696 -29.62 -33.05 -22.78
C ALA A 696 -29.12 -34.50 -22.59
N ASN A 697 -29.20 -35.03 -21.37
CA ASN A 697 -28.74 -36.37 -21.01
C ASN A 697 -29.86 -37.37 -20.68
N THR A 698 -31.13 -36.96 -20.61
CA THR A 698 -32.24 -37.84 -20.23
C THR A 698 -33.41 -37.74 -21.21
N TRP A 699 -33.98 -38.89 -21.55
CA TRP A 699 -35.17 -38.96 -22.39
C TRP A 699 -36.15 -40.03 -21.87
N THR A 700 -37.45 -39.83 -22.09
CA THR A 700 -38.52 -40.75 -21.65
C THR A 700 -39.56 -40.81 -22.75
N ASP A 701 -40.01 -42.01 -23.06
CA ASP A 701 -40.99 -42.26 -24.12
C ASP A 701 -42.11 -43.15 -23.57
N GLN A 702 -43.35 -42.89 -24.01
CA GLN A 702 -44.54 -43.66 -23.66
C GLN A 702 -45.01 -44.43 -24.90
N PHE A 703 -45.45 -45.68 -24.71
CA PHE A 703 -45.77 -46.68 -25.75
C PHE A 703 -46.70 -46.21 -26.92
N GLU A 704 -47.33 -45.04 -26.83
CA GLU A 704 -48.22 -44.47 -27.85
C GLU A 704 -47.66 -43.25 -28.60
N ASP A 705 -46.52 -42.69 -28.18
CA ASP A 705 -45.91 -41.51 -28.80
C ASP A 705 -45.05 -41.89 -30.04
N ARG A 706 -45.76 -42.19 -31.13
CA ARG A 706 -45.26 -42.29 -32.52
C ARG A 706 -44.48 -43.56 -32.87
N THR A 707 -45.22 -44.59 -33.27
CA THR A 707 -44.71 -45.64 -34.17
C THR A 707 -44.09 -44.99 -35.43
N GLY A 708 -42.76 -45.05 -35.55
CA GLY A 708 -42.03 -44.67 -36.77
C GLY A 708 -41.17 -43.40 -36.72
N LYS A 709 -41.01 -42.72 -35.56
CA LYS A 709 -40.01 -41.63 -35.46
C LYS A 709 -38.67 -42.15 -34.96
N GLN A 710 -37.62 -41.95 -35.78
CA GLN A 710 -36.23 -42.16 -35.38
C GLN A 710 -35.74 -40.94 -34.63
N ASN A 711 -35.08 -41.17 -33.49
CA ASN A 711 -34.37 -40.12 -32.74
C ASN A 711 -32.89 -40.31 -33.00
N TRP A 712 -32.23 -39.20 -33.34
CA TRP A 712 -30.80 -39.18 -33.58
C TRP A 712 -30.09 -38.78 -32.29
N VAL A 713 -28.90 -39.34 -32.13
CA VAL A 713 -27.99 -38.97 -31.06
C VAL A 713 -26.83 -38.23 -31.72
N SER A 714 -26.55 -37.02 -31.28
CA SER A 714 -25.35 -36.30 -31.68
C SER A 714 -24.16 -36.80 -30.87
N ILE A 715 -23.01 -36.93 -31.53
CA ILE A 715 -21.76 -37.30 -30.90
C ILE A 715 -20.73 -36.24 -31.24
N ASP A 716 -20.27 -35.53 -30.23
CA ASP A 716 -19.19 -34.56 -30.35
C ASP A 716 -17.92 -35.16 -29.73
N VAL A 717 -16.91 -35.36 -30.57
CA VAL A 717 -15.58 -35.78 -30.11
C VAL A 717 -14.74 -34.51 -29.92
N LEU A 718 -14.35 -34.25 -28.69
CA LEU A 718 -13.58 -33.08 -28.27
C LEU A 718 -12.14 -33.51 -27.99
N GLY A 719 -11.17 -33.01 -28.77
CA GLY A 719 -9.75 -33.27 -28.54
C GLY A 719 -8.96 -33.55 -29.81
N THR A 720 -7.63 -33.62 -29.71
CA THR A 720 -6.71 -33.70 -30.88
C THR A 720 -5.73 -34.87 -30.87
N THR A 721 -5.81 -35.79 -29.90
CA THR A 721 -4.79 -36.84 -29.72
C THR A 721 -5.35 -38.24 -29.88
N GLY A 722 -5.04 -38.87 -31.01
CA GLY A 722 -5.41 -40.24 -31.34
C GLY A 722 -6.32 -40.30 -32.56
N VAL A 723 -5.98 -41.15 -33.53
CA VAL A 723 -6.96 -41.53 -34.56
C VAL A 723 -7.92 -42.49 -33.88
N ILE A 724 -9.21 -42.19 -33.87
CA ILE A 724 -10.23 -43.15 -33.44
C ILE A 724 -10.15 -44.33 -34.42
N VAL A 725 -9.69 -45.48 -33.91
CA VAL A 725 -9.62 -46.73 -34.69
C VAL A 725 -10.80 -47.65 -34.39
N GLY A 726 -11.49 -47.42 -33.27
CA GLY A 726 -12.69 -48.14 -32.89
C GLY A 726 -13.65 -47.29 -32.06
N HIS A 727 -14.94 -47.50 -32.27
CA HIS A 727 -16.00 -46.95 -31.44
C HIS A 727 -17.06 -48.04 -31.21
N THR A 728 -17.66 -48.06 -30.03
CA THR A 728 -18.67 -49.06 -29.65
C THR A 728 -19.69 -48.40 -28.74
N PHE A 729 -20.98 -48.61 -29.02
CA PHE A 729 -22.02 -48.19 -28.09
C PHE A 729 -22.11 -49.22 -26.98
N GLN A 730 -22.17 -48.74 -25.74
CA GLN A 730 -22.45 -49.58 -24.60
C GLN A 730 -23.82 -49.28 -24.05
N ILE A 731 -24.56 -50.34 -23.70
CA ILE A 731 -25.86 -50.26 -23.05
C ILE A 731 -25.85 -51.04 -21.73
N ARG A 732 -26.59 -50.55 -20.74
CA ARG A 732 -26.99 -51.33 -19.58
C ARG A 732 -28.39 -50.96 -19.10
N ASN A 733 -29.08 -51.90 -18.45
CA ASN A 733 -30.30 -51.60 -17.70
C ASN A 733 -29.91 -51.18 -16.27
N ALA A 734 -30.25 -49.93 -15.90
CA ALA A 734 -29.90 -49.35 -14.61
C ALA A 734 -30.66 -49.99 -13.43
N ASN A 735 -31.83 -50.57 -13.67
CA ASN A 735 -32.65 -51.23 -12.66
C ASN A 735 -32.14 -52.65 -12.30
N THR A 736 -31.39 -53.30 -13.20
CA THR A 736 -30.89 -54.68 -13.02
C THR A 736 -29.44 -54.76 -12.55
N GLY A 737 -28.69 -53.64 -12.59
CA GLY A 737 -27.30 -53.59 -12.14
C GLY A 737 -26.31 -54.40 -12.99
N MET A 738 -26.69 -54.79 -14.21
CA MET A 738 -25.82 -55.54 -15.12
C MET A 738 -24.62 -54.71 -15.60
N GLU A 739 -23.49 -55.39 -15.87
CA GLU A 739 -22.28 -54.84 -16.48
C GLU A 739 -22.57 -54.23 -17.87
N TRP A 740 -21.77 -53.26 -18.28
CA TRP A 740 -21.91 -52.62 -19.60
C TRP A 740 -21.69 -53.63 -20.72
N SER A 741 -22.65 -53.75 -21.63
CA SER A 741 -22.56 -54.64 -22.80
C SER A 741 -22.13 -53.86 -24.04
N ASP A 742 -21.05 -54.29 -24.70
CA ASP A 742 -20.57 -53.75 -25.98
C ASP A 742 -21.54 -54.14 -27.11
N TYR A 743 -22.14 -53.17 -27.79
CA TYR A 743 -23.04 -53.36 -28.93
C TYR A 743 -22.37 -52.87 -30.22
N LEU A 744 -22.13 -53.79 -31.16
CA LEU A 744 -21.39 -53.52 -32.39
C LEU A 744 -21.97 -54.34 -33.55
N ASP A 745 -22.47 -53.66 -34.58
CA ASP A 745 -22.35 -54.14 -35.96
C ASP A 745 -21.83 -52.99 -36.84
N ALA A 746 -20.74 -53.26 -37.54
CA ALA A 746 -19.79 -52.27 -38.06
C ALA A 746 -20.28 -51.48 -39.29
N SER A 747 -21.57 -51.49 -39.59
CA SER A 747 -22.14 -50.85 -40.77
C SER A 747 -23.28 -49.87 -40.51
N VAL A 748 -23.93 -49.88 -39.33
CA VAL A 748 -24.93 -48.88 -38.95
C VAL A 748 -24.96 -48.76 -37.41
N PRO A 749 -24.68 -47.60 -36.80
CA PRO A 749 -24.77 -47.42 -35.35
C PRO A 749 -26.24 -47.16 -34.98
N SER A 750 -27.07 -48.20 -34.84
CA SER A 750 -28.43 -48.03 -34.34
C SER A 750 -28.75 -49.00 -33.21
N ILE A 751 -29.15 -48.45 -32.07
CA ILE A 751 -29.82 -49.19 -31.00
C ILE A 751 -31.30 -49.20 -31.32
N THR A 752 -31.89 -50.39 -31.39
CA THR A 752 -33.31 -50.55 -31.70
C THR A 752 -34.13 -50.65 -30.43
N TYR A 753 -35.41 -50.31 -30.51
CA TYR A 753 -36.34 -50.39 -29.37
C TYR A 753 -36.39 -51.80 -28.74
N THR A 754 -36.13 -52.85 -29.52
CA THR A 754 -36.05 -54.24 -29.04
C THR A 754 -34.82 -54.55 -28.18
N ASP A 755 -33.77 -53.72 -28.27
CA ASP A 755 -32.54 -53.86 -27.48
C ASP A 755 -32.70 -53.26 -26.07
N LEU A 756 -33.80 -52.52 -25.84
CA LEU A 756 -34.11 -51.85 -24.59
C LEU A 756 -35.02 -52.71 -23.74
N THR A 757 -34.75 -52.75 -22.45
CA THR A 757 -35.63 -53.38 -21.46
C THR A 757 -36.59 -52.36 -20.85
N ASP A 758 -37.74 -52.80 -20.34
CA ASP A 758 -38.67 -51.91 -19.64
C ASP A 758 -37.99 -51.25 -18.42
N GLY A 759 -38.23 -49.95 -18.25
CA GLY A 759 -37.57 -49.13 -17.23
C GLY A 759 -36.36 -48.35 -17.73
N LEU A 760 -35.42 -48.03 -16.83
CA LEU A 760 -34.31 -47.12 -17.08
C LEU A 760 -33.15 -47.84 -17.76
N ASN A 761 -32.83 -47.42 -18.97
CA ASN A 761 -31.67 -47.86 -19.74
C ASN A 761 -30.64 -46.72 -19.78
N GLU A 762 -29.36 -47.09 -19.74
CA GLU A 762 -28.23 -46.16 -19.83
C GLU A 762 -27.36 -46.48 -21.05
N PHE A 763 -26.93 -45.44 -21.76
CA PHE A 763 -26.07 -45.54 -22.94
C PHE A 763 -24.82 -44.70 -22.75
N ARG A 764 -23.71 -45.17 -23.30
CA ARG A 764 -22.50 -44.36 -23.49
C ARG A 764 -21.73 -44.84 -24.70
N LEU A 765 -20.90 -43.96 -25.24
CA LEU A 765 -19.93 -44.30 -26.27
C LEU A 765 -18.62 -44.72 -25.62
N LYS A 766 -18.04 -45.82 -26.12
CA LYS A 766 -16.68 -46.26 -25.81
C LYS A 766 -15.82 -46.03 -27.05
N LEU A 767 -14.80 -45.20 -26.92
CA LEU A 767 -13.85 -44.89 -27.99
C LEU A 767 -12.52 -45.59 -27.71
N THR A 768 -11.94 -46.21 -28.74
CA THR A 768 -10.61 -46.83 -28.68
C THR A 768 -9.68 -46.10 -29.65
N THR A 769 -8.55 -45.63 -29.14
CA THR A 769 -7.54 -44.93 -29.95
C THR A 769 -6.58 -45.92 -30.60
N ASN A 770 -5.82 -45.46 -31.60
CA ASN A 770 -4.72 -46.22 -32.21
C ASN A 770 -3.56 -46.57 -31.25
N ARG A 771 -3.67 -46.19 -29.96
CA ARG A 771 -2.74 -46.51 -28.88
C ARG A 771 -3.35 -47.43 -27.82
N ASP A 772 -4.49 -48.05 -28.12
CA ASP A 772 -5.26 -48.93 -27.22
C ASP A 772 -5.80 -48.23 -25.95
N GLU A 773 -5.88 -46.90 -25.95
CA GLU A 773 -6.50 -46.13 -24.86
C GLU A 773 -8.03 -46.12 -25.02
N VAL A 774 -8.74 -46.21 -23.90
CA VAL A 774 -10.22 -46.28 -23.88
C VAL A 774 -10.80 -45.06 -23.20
N TYR A 775 -11.67 -44.35 -23.91
CA TYR A 775 -12.41 -43.18 -23.40
C TYR A 775 -13.91 -43.45 -23.43
N TYR A 776 -14.63 -42.82 -22.50
CA TYR A 776 -16.08 -42.95 -22.39
C TYR A 776 -16.75 -41.59 -22.49
N SER A 777 -17.92 -41.54 -23.12
CA SER A 777 -18.77 -40.35 -23.08
C SER A 777 -19.49 -40.18 -21.74
N ASN A 778 -20.14 -39.02 -21.57
CA ASN A 778 -21.26 -38.89 -20.63
C ASN A 778 -22.32 -40.00 -20.87
N THR A 779 -23.09 -40.30 -19.84
CA THR A 779 -24.12 -41.35 -19.89
C THR A 779 -25.48 -40.75 -20.23
N LEU A 780 -26.09 -41.20 -21.33
CA LEU A 780 -27.48 -40.93 -21.64
C LEU A 780 -28.40 -41.89 -20.90
N LYS A 781 -29.52 -41.39 -20.42
CA LYS A 781 -30.57 -42.16 -19.77
C LYS A 781 -31.82 -42.16 -20.63
N TYR A 782 -32.38 -43.33 -20.87
CA TYR A 782 -33.66 -43.49 -21.54
C TYR A 782 -34.59 -44.37 -20.73
N THR A 783 -35.72 -43.82 -20.33
CA THR A 783 -36.77 -44.59 -19.67
C THR A 783 -37.76 -45.09 -20.70
N ARG A 784 -37.78 -46.41 -20.90
CA ARG A 784 -38.82 -47.10 -21.66
C ARG A 784 -40.00 -47.34 -20.71
N GLN A 785 -41.12 -46.65 -20.93
CA GLN A 785 -42.35 -46.84 -20.13
C GLN A 785 -43.30 -47.85 -20.76
#